data_AF-A0A953M456-F1
#
_entry.id   AF-A0A953M456-F1
#
_cell.length_a   1.000
_cell.length_b   1.000
_cell.length_c   1.000
_cell.angle_alpha   90.00
_cell.angle_beta   90.00
_cell.angle_gamma   90.00
#
_symmetry.space_group_name_H-M   'P 1'
#
loop_
_entity.id
_entity.type
_entity.pdbx_description
1 polymer ?
#
loop_
_entity_poly.entity_id
_entity_poly.type
_entity_poly.pdbx_seq_one_letter_code
_entity_poly.pdbx_strand_id
1 'polypeptide(L)'
;SAQRLAEEGLRDAAWLAEASYEGGAEQPKQELERVRGLVRAEFGKLDSIEGHAVRLAGPRVPMPTTHPNETDTAPAPVDVDSPPIDRLAEHRERAFAQLQKLRGPTLHGFLRVGGPIFLIFIAAAGVGLTHGLRTGLGEPMMTGGLALGAGTAVLLLMLPVRVLALRGTRHRLAPLAKDLLEARRLGRVAVRMAEQNKLEIEQAIAERRENEVKSGRAKYENRLVRVKMRRDQILARLDRRHAMIAAEIKKRREVELSAVGEHAELRRSEIERERSRVHHEAEAARVEARRRAETTHAEALTELTDLWRAILEDARDRVAEVDEAMATACPAWDGGGWAYWRPPAAAAPAAHIGRYTVDLAGLPGGLPEAEEMMRDLPARLAPSALLDFPEHASLLLRAEAAGRDDSLDVLRNAMLRVLTALPAGKARLTMIDPVGLGQSFAGFMRLADHDERLVGARIWTEARHIEQRLADLTEHMETVIQKYLRNEFASIEAYNEQAGEIAEPYRFLVVADFPTGFTEEAARRLASIIESGPRCGVFVLIHQDARGKLPETITQDDIDAGCSVIEHEAGANDEPGRFVSRDDAFEPLPLTLERPPRDDEVARILDIVGVAALESGKVEVPFRVLAPGDGETWTRTCDEEIRIPLGRAGATKLQHLTLGKGTSQHVLLAGKTGSGKSTLLHVLITAASMWYSPDEIEFYLVDFKKGVEFKAYCNDRLPHVRAVAVESDREFGLSVLHRLDEELKRRGDLFRELGVQSIGAARKAIAKQGRDEAMPRTLLVIDEFQEFFTEDDKLAQDAGLLLDRLVRQGRAFGMHVLLGSQTLSGAYSLARSTVGQMAVRIALQCSETDSYLILSEDNAAARLLNRPGEAIYNDSNGTIEGNSPFQVCWLPDAERDEMLAGVRATAVARPHHHAPPAIVFEGNVPADLSDNQDLLASLEPGAEPVRATKAWIGEPVEIKPPTGAVMRRQAGANLLIVGQQDDTSRAMLASSLVGLAGQHATDPAERRDRVRIVFLDSTPPDDPQADTVERIVTELSEPGSLNIAFGRVRQTAGVVSEFEAEMRRREADDSVVHAQWYLILLGLQRFRDLRKKEDDF
;
A
#
# COMPACT_ATOMS: atom_id res chain seq x y z
N SER A 1 -38.83 -103.52 70.16
CA SER A 1 -39.55 -103.84 71.42
C SER A 1 -40.11 -105.27 71.39
N ALA A 2 -41.32 -105.51 70.87
CA ALA A 2 -42.05 -106.79 71.03
C ALA A 2 -41.33 -108.07 70.59
N GLN A 3 -40.35 -108.00 69.66
CA GLN A 3 -39.57 -109.18 69.26
C GLN A 3 -38.59 -109.64 70.36
N ARG A 4 -37.91 -108.72 71.06
CA ARG A 4 -36.99 -109.08 72.16
C ARG A 4 -37.71 -109.83 73.27
N LEU A 5 -38.86 -109.32 73.71
CA LEU A 5 -39.73 -109.94 74.73
C LEU A 5 -40.21 -111.37 74.37
N ALA A 6 -40.19 -111.75 73.09
CA ALA A 6 -40.52 -113.11 72.66
C ALA A 6 -39.28 -114.03 72.55
N GLU A 7 -38.10 -113.45 72.37
CA GLU A 7 -36.80 -114.15 72.36
C GLU A 7 -36.25 -114.33 73.79
N GLU A 8 -36.54 -113.40 74.70
CA GLU A 8 -36.24 -113.44 76.13
C GLU A 8 -37.05 -114.56 76.83
N GLY A 9 -38.38 -114.60 76.66
CA GLY A 9 -39.22 -115.64 77.28
C GLY A 9 -38.95 -117.09 76.82
N LEU A 10 -38.22 -117.29 75.71
CA LEU A 10 -37.71 -118.61 75.30
C LEU A 10 -36.45 -119.01 76.09
N ARG A 11 -35.64 -118.04 76.53
CA ARG A 11 -34.46 -118.25 77.38
C ARG A 11 -34.87 -118.47 78.83
N ASP A 12 -35.81 -117.70 79.36
CA ASP A 12 -36.29 -117.82 80.74
C ASP A 12 -36.85 -119.23 81.03
N ALA A 13 -37.54 -119.82 80.04
CA ALA A 13 -38.09 -121.17 80.12
C ALA A 13 -37.04 -122.29 80.06
N ALA A 14 -35.80 -122.00 79.63
CA ALA A 14 -34.66 -122.90 79.75
C ALA A 14 -33.90 -122.65 81.06
N TRP A 15 -33.69 -121.37 81.41
CA TRP A 15 -32.99 -120.94 82.62
C TRP A 15 -33.66 -121.46 83.90
N LEU A 16 -34.99 -121.52 83.96
CA LEU A 16 -35.72 -122.11 85.09
C LEU A 16 -35.38 -123.59 85.35
N ALA A 17 -34.98 -124.36 84.33
CA ALA A 17 -34.56 -125.75 84.50
C ALA A 17 -33.09 -125.89 84.94
N GLU A 18 -32.24 -124.90 84.61
CA GLU A 18 -30.85 -124.84 85.08
C GLU A 18 -30.77 -124.29 86.52
N ALA A 19 -31.62 -123.33 86.89
CA ALA A 19 -31.68 -122.75 88.24
C ALA A 19 -32.06 -123.77 89.33
N SER A 20 -32.92 -124.74 89.03
CA SER A 20 -33.22 -125.89 89.90
C SER A 20 -32.02 -126.79 90.17
N TYR A 21 -30.97 -126.75 89.33
CA TYR A 21 -29.75 -127.53 89.46
C TYR A 21 -28.64 -126.74 90.19
N GLU A 22 -28.45 -125.45 89.87
CA GLU A 22 -27.46 -124.60 90.54
C GLU A 22 -27.79 -124.37 92.03
N GLY A 23 -29.07 -124.23 92.38
CA GLY A 23 -29.52 -124.00 93.76
C GLY A 23 -29.22 -125.13 94.76
N GLY A 24 -28.78 -126.31 94.30
CA GLY A 24 -28.48 -127.46 95.15
C GLY A 24 -27.03 -127.58 95.63
N ALA A 25 -26.07 -126.93 94.96
CA ALA A 25 -24.64 -127.27 95.09
C ALA A 25 -23.81 -126.35 96.02
N GLU A 26 -24.30 -125.17 96.40
CA GLU A 26 -23.52 -124.22 97.22
C GLU A 26 -23.54 -124.52 98.73
N GLN A 27 -24.70 -124.94 99.27
CA GLN A 27 -24.91 -125.08 100.72
C GLN A 27 -23.82 -125.89 101.46
N PRO A 28 -23.43 -127.11 101.03
CA PRO A 28 -22.49 -127.93 101.80
C PRO A 28 -21.03 -127.42 101.77
N LYS A 29 -20.70 -126.41 100.96
CA LYS A 29 -19.39 -125.73 101.04
C LYS A 29 -19.36 -124.62 102.09
N GLN A 30 -20.46 -123.88 102.26
CA GLN A 30 -20.52 -122.73 103.18
C GLN A 30 -20.53 -123.18 104.66
N GLU A 31 -21.16 -124.32 104.95
CA GLU A 31 -21.30 -124.83 106.32
C GLU A 31 -19.97 -125.24 106.97
N LEU A 32 -19.01 -125.76 106.19
CA LEU A 32 -17.68 -126.15 106.67
C LEU A 32 -16.83 -124.96 107.15
N GLU A 33 -16.84 -123.85 106.40
CA GLU A 33 -16.18 -122.60 106.81
C GLU A 33 -16.83 -122.04 108.09
N ARG A 34 -18.17 -122.11 108.19
CA ARG A 34 -18.94 -121.66 109.36
C ARG A 34 -18.50 -122.35 110.65
N VAL A 35 -18.36 -123.68 110.63
CA VAL A 35 -17.94 -124.47 111.80
C VAL A 35 -16.49 -124.17 112.20
N ARG A 36 -15.58 -124.05 111.24
CA ARG A 36 -14.15 -123.71 111.49
C ARG A 36 -13.98 -122.32 112.12
N GLY A 37 -14.77 -121.34 111.68
CA GLY A 37 -14.77 -119.99 112.26
C GLY A 37 -15.26 -119.97 113.72
N LEU A 38 -16.36 -120.68 114.01
CA LEU A 38 -16.98 -120.72 115.33
C LEU A 38 -16.03 -121.26 116.40
N VAL A 39 -15.43 -122.45 116.22
CA VAL A 39 -14.56 -123.07 117.25
C VAL A 39 -13.37 -122.15 117.63
N ARG A 40 -12.79 -121.43 116.66
CA ARG A 40 -11.67 -120.52 116.90
C ARG A 40 -12.06 -119.31 117.77
N ALA A 41 -13.29 -118.82 117.64
CA ALA A 41 -13.82 -117.74 118.47
C ALA A 41 -14.15 -118.18 119.91
N GLU A 42 -14.28 -119.49 120.16
CA GLU A 42 -14.72 -120.03 121.44
C GLU A 42 -13.56 -120.30 122.41
N PHE A 43 -12.42 -120.81 121.93
CA PHE A 43 -11.27 -121.05 122.81
C PHE A 43 -10.73 -119.75 123.45
N GLY A 44 -10.66 -118.64 122.70
CA GLY A 44 -10.26 -117.34 123.25
C GLY A 44 -11.19 -116.80 124.36
N LYS A 45 -12.44 -117.29 124.44
CA LYS A 45 -13.36 -116.96 125.54
C LYS A 45 -13.02 -117.74 126.81
N LEU A 46 -12.50 -118.96 126.70
CA LEU A 46 -12.12 -119.82 127.84
C LEU A 46 -10.88 -119.28 128.57
N ASP A 47 -9.83 -118.84 127.84
CA ASP A 47 -8.62 -118.29 128.46
C ASP A 47 -8.91 -116.98 129.24
N SER A 48 -9.82 -116.15 128.72
CA SER A 48 -10.31 -114.93 129.38
C SER A 48 -11.06 -115.21 130.70
N ILE A 49 -11.69 -116.39 130.81
CA ILE A 49 -12.43 -116.82 132.01
C ILE A 49 -11.45 -117.19 133.13
N GLU A 50 -10.43 -117.96 132.80
CA GLU A 50 -9.46 -118.49 133.78
C GLU A 50 -8.64 -117.38 134.46
N GLY A 51 -8.09 -116.46 133.66
CA GLY A 51 -7.33 -115.29 134.14
C GLY A 51 -8.15 -114.25 134.94
N HIS A 52 -9.46 -114.42 135.04
CA HIS A 52 -10.32 -113.66 135.94
C HIS A 52 -10.53 -114.34 137.30
N ALA A 53 -10.58 -115.68 137.36
CA ALA A 53 -10.82 -116.43 138.59
C ALA A 53 -9.76 -116.15 139.65
N VAL A 54 -8.49 -116.22 139.24
CA VAL A 54 -7.30 -116.01 140.09
C VAL A 54 -7.31 -114.63 140.76
N ARG A 55 -7.79 -113.59 140.06
CA ARG A 55 -7.90 -112.21 140.60
C ARG A 55 -9.09 -112.03 141.55
N LEU A 56 -10.14 -112.85 141.44
CA LEU A 56 -11.36 -112.74 142.24
C LEU A 56 -11.35 -113.61 143.50
N ALA A 57 -10.57 -114.70 143.50
CA ALA A 57 -10.39 -115.57 144.66
C ALA A 57 -9.60 -114.90 145.81
N GLY A 58 -8.78 -113.90 145.49
CA GLY A 58 -7.85 -113.25 146.41
C GLY A 58 -6.57 -114.08 146.67
N PRO A 59 -5.46 -113.45 147.09
CA PRO A 59 -4.13 -114.08 147.14
C PRO A 59 -3.92 -115.14 148.25
N ARG A 60 -5.00 -115.75 148.77
CA ARG A 60 -4.98 -116.78 149.82
C ARG A 60 -5.88 -117.99 149.50
N VAL A 61 -6.31 -118.17 148.25
CA VAL A 61 -7.16 -119.29 147.82
C VAL A 61 -6.58 -119.97 146.56
N PRO A 62 -6.12 -121.23 146.64
CA PRO A 62 -5.51 -121.94 145.50
C PRO A 62 -6.52 -122.45 144.47
N MET A 63 -6.05 -122.70 143.24
CA MET A 63 -6.84 -123.09 142.05
C MET A 63 -6.45 -124.49 141.50
N PRO A 64 -7.39 -125.27 140.91
CA PRO A 64 -7.09 -126.52 140.18
C PRO A 64 -6.64 -126.30 138.72
N THR A 65 -6.21 -127.38 138.05
CA THR A 65 -5.68 -127.41 136.66
C THR A 65 -6.76 -127.52 135.57
N THR A 66 -6.39 -127.13 134.33
CA THR A 66 -7.34 -126.65 133.30
C THR A 66 -6.98 -126.94 131.82
N HIS A 67 -5.80 -127.50 131.51
CA HIS A 67 -5.32 -127.75 130.15
C HIS A 67 -5.08 -129.25 129.88
N PRO A 68 -5.58 -129.83 128.76
CA PRO A 68 -5.33 -131.22 128.37
C PRO A 68 -4.09 -131.40 127.47
N ASN A 69 -3.39 -132.53 127.62
CA ASN A 69 -2.27 -132.94 126.75
C ASN A 69 -2.74 -133.39 125.36
N GLU A 70 -1.88 -133.26 124.35
CA GLU A 70 -2.27 -133.51 122.95
C GLU A 70 -2.36 -135.01 122.56
N THR A 71 -1.76 -135.90 123.34
CA THR A 71 -1.73 -137.34 123.06
C THR A 71 -2.94 -138.12 123.57
N ASP A 72 -3.74 -137.55 124.47
CA ASP A 72 -4.92 -138.19 125.05
C ASP A 72 -6.22 -137.65 124.43
N THR A 73 -6.74 -138.32 123.39
CA THR A 73 -8.19 -138.51 123.20
C THR A 73 -8.51 -139.50 122.08
N ALA A 74 -8.72 -140.76 122.46
CA ALA A 74 -9.42 -141.74 121.63
C ALA A 74 -10.92 -141.37 121.49
N PRO A 75 -11.62 -141.82 120.43
CA PRO A 75 -13.04 -141.56 120.27
C PRO A 75 -13.88 -142.35 121.28
N ALA A 76 -14.79 -141.66 121.97
CA ALA A 76 -15.96 -142.26 122.59
C ALA A 76 -17.18 -142.00 121.67
N PRO A 77 -18.21 -142.86 121.66
CA PRO A 77 -19.35 -142.69 120.75
C PRO A 77 -20.08 -141.35 121.00
N VAL A 78 -20.38 -140.62 119.92
CA VAL A 78 -21.12 -139.37 120.00
C VAL A 78 -22.59 -139.65 119.70
N ASP A 79 -23.38 -139.68 120.77
CA ASP A 79 -24.84 -139.86 120.70
C ASP A 79 -25.52 -138.66 120.02
N VAL A 80 -26.61 -138.92 119.29
CA VAL A 80 -26.98 -138.18 118.06
C VAL A 80 -27.69 -136.84 118.30
N ASP A 81 -28.35 -136.66 119.45
CA ASP A 81 -29.33 -135.59 119.68
C ASP A 81 -28.79 -134.14 119.83
N SER A 82 -27.48 -133.89 119.78
CA SER A 82 -26.92 -132.52 119.92
C SER A 82 -25.50 -132.36 119.36
N PRO A 83 -25.21 -131.38 118.47
CA PRO A 83 -23.88 -131.19 117.90
C PRO A 83 -22.77 -130.90 118.94
N PRO A 84 -21.51 -131.30 118.68
CA PRO A 84 -20.40 -131.06 119.63
C PRO A 84 -20.08 -129.58 119.87
N ILE A 85 -20.42 -128.70 118.92
CA ILE A 85 -20.13 -127.26 119.03
C ILE A 85 -21.07 -126.55 120.01
N ASP A 86 -22.34 -126.98 120.08
CA ASP A 86 -23.31 -126.46 121.04
C ASP A 86 -22.97 -126.93 122.44
N ARG A 87 -22.57 -128.21 122.61
CA ARG A 87 -22.05 -128.73 123.89
C ARG A 87 -20.78 -127.98 124.35
N LEU A 88 -19.93 -127.54 123.43
CA LEU A 88 -18.77 -126.67 123.74
C LEU A 88 -19.23 -125.28 124.21
N ALA A 89 -20.20 -124.67 123.53
CA ALA A 89 -20.75 -123.37 123.91
C ALA A 89 -21.43 -123.43 125.28
N GLU A 90 -22.11 -124.55 125.56
CA GLU A 90 -22.76 -124.88 126.82
C GLU A 90 -21.73 -125.08 127.96
N HIS A 91 -20.66 -125.84 127.77
CA HIS A 91 -19.60 -125.96 128.78
C HIS A 91 -18.82 -124.66 128.97
N ARG A 92 -18.59 -123.85 127.92
CA ARG A 92 -18.10 -122.47 128.06
C ARG A 92 -19.07 -121.63 128.90
N GLU A 93 -20.37 -121.71 128.66
CA GLU A 93 -21.38 -120.99 129.44
C GLU A 93 -21.43 -121.44 130.89
N ARG A 94 -21.30 -122.74 131.17
CA ARG A 94 -21.15 -123.26 132.53
C ARG A 94 -19.89 -122.67 133.16
N ALA A 95 -18.73 -122.72 132.52
CA ALA A 95 -17.49 -122.12 133.03
C ALA A 95 -17.64 -120.61 133.28
N PHE A 96 -18.18 -119.85 132.33
CA PHE A 96 -18.46 -118.41 132.46
C PHE A 96 -19.43 -118.14 133.63
N ALA A 97 -20.46 -118.96 133.79
CA ALA A 97 -21.40 -118.86 134.90
C ALA A 97 -20.76 -119.23 136.26
N GLN A 98 -19.83 -120.19 136.34
CA GLN A 98 -19.08 -120.44 137.57
C GLN A 98 -18.15 -119.26 137.92
N LEU A 99 -17.49 -118.66 136.93
CA LEU A 99 -16.69 -117.45 137.12
C LEU A 99 -17.52 -116.26 137.58
N GLN A 100 -18.67 -116.00 136.95
CA GLN A 100 -19.55 -114.89 137.34
C GLN A 100 -19.95 -114.99 138.81
N LYS A 101 -20.22 -116.20 139.32
CA LYS A 101 -20.54 -116.41 140.74
C LYS A 101 -19.40 -115.97 141.68
N LEU A 102 -18.14 -115.91 141.25
CA LEU A 102 -17.01 -115.44 142.07
C LEU A 102 -16.94 -113.91 142.22
N ARG A 103 -17.53 -113.15 141.29
CA ARG A 103 -17.42 -111.67 141.24
C ARG A 103 -18.43 -110.96 142.14
N GLY A 104 -18.68 -111.50 143.34
CA GLY A 104 -19.74 -111.07 144.26
C GLY A 104 -19.22 -110.41 145.55
N PRO A 105 -19.64 -109.17 145.88
CA PRO A 105 -19.29 -108.52 147.15
C PRO A 105 -20.20 -108.94 148.31
N THR A 106 -19.67 -109.06 149.54
CA THR A 106 -20.50 -108.86 150.74
C THR A 106 -20.84 -107.40 150.88
N LEU A 107 -22.13 -107.05 150.77
CA LEU A 107 -22.67 -105.73 151.07
C LEU A 107 -21.86 -104.58 150.44
N HIS A 108 -21.52 -104.61 149.14
CA HIS A 108 -20.68 -103.56 148.52
C HIS A 108 -21.15 -102.81 147.23
N GLY A 109 -22.47 -102.65 147.00
CA GLY A 109 -23.01 -101.56 146.13
C GLY A 109 -24.56 -101.49 146.05
N PHE A 110 -25.20 -100.35 146.40
CA PHE A 110 -26.68 -100.15 146.49
C PHE A 110 -27.15 -98.84 145.82
N LEU A 111 -26.31 -98.20 144.98
CA LEU A 111 -26.07 -96.75 145.14
C LEU A 111 -25.88 -95.90 143.87
N ARG A 112 -26.48 -96.21 142.70
CA ARG A 112 -26.35 -95.34 141.49
C ARG A 112 -27.51 -95.41 140.46
N VAL A 113 -28.73 -95.12 140.94
CA VAL A 113 -29.96 -94.95 140.14
C VAL A 113 -29.87 -93.72 139.20
N GLY A 114 -30.72 -93.61 138.16
CA GLY A 114 -30.65 -92.53 137.15
C GLY A 114 -31.97 -92.10 136.47
N GLY A 115 -31.83 -91.43 135.31
CA GLY A 115 -32.78 -90.49 134.68
C GLY A 115 -32.31 -89.05 134.97
N PRO A 116 -32.17 -88.11 133.99
CA PRO A 116 -33.21 -87.67 133.05
C PRO A 116 -32.71 -87.23 131.62
N ILE A 117 -33.52 -86.46 130.87
CA ILE A 117 -33.22 -85.60 129.67
C ILE A 117 -32.81 -86.33 128.35
N PHE A 118 -33.48 -86.28 127.18
CA PHE A 118 -34.79 -85.80 126.65
C PHE A 118 -34.76 -84.65 125.61
N LEU A 119 -34.40 -83.41 125.94
CA LEU A 119 -35.14 -82.26 125.38
C LEU A 119 -34.72 -81.56 124.06
N ILE A 120 -33.52 -81.78 123.48
CA ILE A 120 -32.96 -80.82 122.50
C ILE A 120 -33.28 -81.17 121.02
N PHE A 121 -34.45 -80.69 120.58
CA PHE A 121 -34.76 -80.35 119.18
C PHE A 121 -33.81 -79.24 118.65
N ILE A 122 -33.84 -78.93 117.33
CA ILE A 122 -34.18 -77.57 116.77
C ILE A 122 -33.67 -77.35 115.34
N ALA A 123 -32.36 -77.28 115.09
CA ALA A 123 -31.80 -76.51 113.95
C ALA A 123 -31.88 -77.26 112.60
N ALA A 124 -32.93 -77.12 111.79
CA ALA A 124 -33.43 -75.93 111.07
C ALA A 124 -32.49 -75.51 109.90
N ALA A 125 -32.85 -75.63 108.61
CA ALA A 125 -34.04 -75.20 107.84
C ALA A 125 -33.95 -73.82 107.13
N GLY A 126 -32.74 -73.26 106.93
CA GLY A 126 -32.48 -71.87 106.51
C GLY A 126 -32.68 -71.40 105.05
N VAL A 127 -31.59 -70.98 104.36
CA VAL A 127 -31.55 -69.60 103.79
C VAL A 127 -31.45 -69.40 102.25
N GLY A 128 -30.56 -70.07 101.52
CA GLY A 128 -29.71 -69.36 100.53
C GLY A 128 -30.19 -69.00 99.10
N LEU A 129 -31.43 -69.26 98.66
CA LEU A 129 -31.61 -69.73 97.27
C LEU A 129 -31.76 -68.73 96.10
N THR A 130 -32.25 -67.51 96.28
CA THR A 130 -32.97 -66.81 95.19
C THR A 130 -32.24 -65.63 94.51
N HIS A 131 -30.94 -65.41 94.74
CA HIS A 131 -30.33 -64.10 94.48
C HIS A 131 -29.53 -63.93 93.16
N GLY A 132 -28.90 -64.97 92.62
CA GLY A 132 -27.64 -64.79 91.85
C GLY A 132 -27.70 -64.44 90.34
N LEU A 133 -28.83 -64.58 89.66
CA LEU A 133 -28.89 -64.70 88.17
C LEU A 133 -28.76 -63.36 87.37
N ARG A 134 -27.92 -62.41 87.79
CA ARG A 134 -28.02 -61.00 87.33
C ARG A 134 -27.00 -60.50 86.29
N THR A 135 -25.87 -61.17 86.06
CA THR A 135 -24.78 -60.61 85.19
C THR A 135 -24.23 -61.59 84.17
N GLY A 136 -24.12 -61.14 82.91
CA GLY A 136 -23.41 -61.83 81.82
C GLY A 136 -21.89 -61.75 81.95
N LEU A 137 -21.36 -62.31 83.04
CA LEU A 137 -19.96 -62.64 83.29
C LEU A 137 -19.88 -64.09 83.81
N GLY A 138 -18.70 -64.58 84.17
CA GLY A 138 -18.48 -66.01 84.44
C GLY A 138 -19.21 -66.61 85.66
N GLU A 139 -19.57 -67.89 85.49
CA GLU A 139 -19.97 -68.94 86.45
C GLU A 139 -21.36 -68.91 87.15
N PRO A 140 -22.01 -70.10 87.37
CA PRO A 140 -23.35 -70.23 87.99
C PRO A 140 -23.37 -70.99 89.34
N MET A 141 -24.47 -70.94 90.13
CA MET A 141 -24.87 -72.07 91.02
C MET A 141 -26.26 -72.00 91.72
N MET A 142 -26.80 -73.20 92.04
CA MET A 142 -27.76 -73.62 93.12
C MET A 142 -29.18 -72.99 93.19
N THR A 143 -30.35 -73.67 93.34
CA THR A 143 -30.86 -75.05 93.65
C THR A 143 -31.05 -75.51 95.14
N GLY A 144 -32.31 -75.74 95.57
CA GLY A 144 -32.79 -76.44 96.81
C GLY A 144 -32.42 -75.84 98.19
N GLY A 145 -33.30 -75.68 99.20
CA GLY A 145 -34.58 -76.34 99.54
C GLY A 145 -34.46 -77.08 100.90
N LEU A 146 -35.36 -76.84 101.89
CA LEU A 146 -35.28 -77.29 103.31
C LEU A 146 -36.70 -77.46 103.92
N ALA A 147 -36.99 -78.12 105.07
CA ALA A 147 -36.40 -79.23 105.85
C ALA A 147 -37.42 -79.73 106.95
N LEU A 148 -37.11 -80.75 107.78
CA LEU A 148 -38.12 -81.50 108.60
C LEU A 148 -37.53 -82.27 109.82
N GLY A 149 -38.19 -82.32 111.01
CA GLY A 149 -38.17 -83.49 111.95
C GLY A 149 -37.65 -83.38 113.43
N ALA A 150 -38.25 -84.16 114.35
CA ALA A 150 -37.89 -84.57 115.76
C ALA A 150 -39.04 -85.43 116.39
N GLY A 151 -39.08 -86.07 117.58
CA GLY A 151 -38.18 -86.38 118.74
C GLY A 151 -39.00 -86.42 120.08
N THR A 152 -39.07 -87.38 121.06
CA THR A 152 -38.35 -88.57 121.61
C THR A 152 -37.21 -88.30 122.63
N ALA A 153 -37.19 -88.62 123.94
CA ALA A 153 -37.94 -89.46 124.93
C ALA A 153 -37.56 -90.97 124.99
N VAL A 154 -36.92 -91.61 126.00
CA VAL A 154 -36.21 -91.23 127.27
C VAL A 154 -37.09 -90.97 128.54
N LEU A 155 -36.85 -91.44 129.79
CA LEU A 155 -36.01 -92.52 130.43
C LEU A 155 -36.28 -92.62 131.98
N LEU A 156 -36.19 -93.81 132.65
CA LEU A 156 -36.12 -94.00 134.13
C LEU A 156 -35.49 -95.38 134.57
N LEU A 157 -35.10 -95.59 135.86
CA LEU A 157 -34.16 -96.68 136.30
C LEU A 157 -34.55 -97.72 137.43
N MET A 158 -34.09 -97.60 138.72
CA MET A 158 -33.56 -98.76 139.53
C MET A 158 -33.60 -98.65 141.08
N LEU A 159 -33.23 -99.73 141.83
CA LEU A 159 -32.45 -99.66 143.12
C LEU A 159 -31.46 -100.87 143.46
N PRO A 160 -31.70 -101.94 144.28
CA PRO A 160 -30.62 -102.74 144.96
C PRO A 160 -30.68 -104.29 144.80
N VAL A 161 -29.73 -105.20 145.14
CA VAL A 161 -28.28 -105.27 145.48
C VAL A 161 -27.74 -104.94 146.90
N ARG A 162 -27.19 -105.94 147.67
CA ARG A 162 -25.96 -105.86 148.54
C ARG A 162 -25.43 -107.16 149.28
N VAL A 163 -26.04 -107.75 150.33
CA VAL A 163 -25.26 -108.37 151.49
C VAL A 163 -24.38 -109.64 151.34
N LEU A 164 -24.77 -110.71 150.66
CA LEU A 164 -24.46 -112.08 151.17
C LEU A 164 -23.17 -112.81 150.66
N ALA A 165 -22.40 -112.27 149.71
CA ALA A 165 -21.65 -113.14 148.79
C ALA A 165 -20.49 -114.03 149.35
N LEU A 166 -19.68 -113.57 150.31
CA LEU A 166 -18.30 -114.08 150.56
C LEU A 166 -18.21 -115.57 150.90
N ARG A 167 -19.17 -116.14 151.64
CA ARG A 167 -19.18 -117.58 151.95
C ARG A 167 -19.33 -118.45 150.70
N GLY A 168 -19.86 -117.91 149.61
CA GLY A 168 -19.89 -118.60 148.31
C GLY A 168 -18.52 -118.69 147.64
N THR A 169 -17.63 -117.71 147.83
CA THR A 169 -16.48 -117.47 146.94
C THR A 169 -15.44 -118.61 146.93
N ARG A 170 -15.38 -119.47 147.95
CA ARG A 170 -14.49 -120.64 147.94
C ARG A 170 -15.14 -121.90 147.32
N HIS A 171 -16.44 -122.11 147.52
CA HIS A 171 -17.15 -123.27 146.96
C HIS A 171 -17.40 -123.14 145.45
N ARG A 172 -17.40 -121.90 144.93
CA ARG A 172 -17.63 -121.55 143.52
C ARG A 172 -16.41 -121.75 142.59
N LEU A 173 -15.21 -122.04 143.14
CA LEU A 173 -13.98 -122.24 142.35
C LEU A 173 -13.83 -123.66 141.78
N ALA A 174 -14.26 -124.70 142.51
CA ALA A 174 -14.03 -126.08 142.08
C ALA A 174 -14.78 -126.49 140.79
N PRO A 175 -16.04 -126.09 140.55
CA PRO A 175 -16.73 -126.44 139.31
C PRO A 175 -16.12 -125.77 138.07
N LEU A 176 -15.57 -124.55 138.23
CA LEU A 176 -15.03 -123.73 137.15
C LEU A 176 -13.92 -124.44 136.37
N ALA A 177 -12.97 -125.07 137.07
CA ALA A 177 -11.86 -125.78 136.44
C ALA A 177 -12.32 -127.00 135.60
N LYS A 178 -13.41 -127.67 136.01
CA LYS A 178 -13.95 -128.84 135.30
C LYS A 178 -14.59 -128.46 133.97
N ASP A 179 -15.40 -127.40 133.95
CA ASP A 179 -16.09 -126.94 132.74
C ASP A 179 -15.11 -126.34 131.71
N LEU A 180 -14.01 -125.70 132.16
CA LEU A 180 -12.94 -125.21 131.28
C LEU A 180 -12.24 -126.34 130.51
N LEU A 181 -12.02 -127.51 131.13
CA LEU A 181 -11.33 -128.64 130.49
C LEU A 181 -12.18 -129.28 129.37
N GLU A 182 -13.44 -129.58 129.65
CA GLU A 182 -14.31 -130.31 128.70
C GLU A 182 -14.67 -129.44 127.47
N ALA A 183 -14.82 -128.12 127.65
CA ALA A 183 -15.03 -127.18 126.55
C ALA A 183 -13.85 -127.19 125.55
N ARG A 184 -12.59 -127.27 126.02
CA ARG A 184 -11.41 -127.36 125.14
C ARG A 184 -11.35 -128.68 124.34
N ARG A 185 -11.97 -129.75 124.83
CA ARG A 185 -12.03 -131.07 124.16
C ARG A 185 -13.06 -131.10 123.03
N LEU A 186 -14.29 -130.67 123.31
CA LEU A 186 -15.44 -130.76 122.38
C LEU A 186 -15.21 -130.01 121.04
N GLY A 187 -14.50 -128.88 121.07
CA GLY A 187 -14.20 -128.08 119.87
C GLY A 187 -13.35 -128.81 118.82
N ARG A 188 -12.46 -129.72 119.26
CA ARG A 188 -11.62 -130.54 118.36
C ARG A 188 -12.39 -131.69 117.68
N VAL A 189 -13.64 -131.93 118.09
CA VAL A 189 -14.55 -132.92 117.50
C VAL A 189 -15.42 -132.27 116.42
N ALA A 190 -15.99 -131.10 116.72
CA ALA A 190 -16.92 -130.38 115.83
C ALA A 190 -16.38 -130.19 114.40
N VAL A 191 -15.12 -129.79 114.25
CA VAL A 191 -14.51 -129.50 112.93
C VAL A 191 -14.45 -130.72 112.02
N ARG A 192 -14.24 -131.93 112.57
CA ARG A 192 -14.09 -133.15 111.75
C ARG A 192 -15.42 -133.67 111.19
N MET A 193 -16.53 -133.49 111.91
CA MET A 193 -17.85 -133.93 111.42
C MET A 193 -18.33 -133.11 110.21
N ALA A 194 -17.98 -131.82 110.17
CA ALA A 194 -18.37 -130.92 109.08
C ALA A 194 -17.73 -131.26 107.72
N GLU A 195 -16.57 -131.93 107.71
CA GLU A 195 -15.86 -132.30 106.48
C GLU A 195 -16.49 -133.52 105.80
N GLN A 196 -17.14 -134.40 106.58
CA GLN A 196 -17.68 -135.67 106.10
C GLN A 196 -19.07 -135.51 105.45
N ASN A 197 -19.95 -134.71 106.07
CA ASN A 197 -21.32 -134.41 105.56
C ASN A 197 -21.36 -133.83 104.14
N LYS A 198 -20.26 -133.21 103.66
CA LYS A 198 -20.23 -132.60 102.32
C LYS A 198 -20.38 -133.63 101.20
N LEU A 199 -19.77 -134.81 101.32
CA LEU A 199 -19.63 -135.73 100.19
C LEU A 199 -20.95 -136.41 99.80
N GLU A 200 -21.83 -136.68 100.76
CA GLU A 200 -23.03 -137.48 100.55
C GLU A 200 -24.15 -136.70 99.84
N ILE A 201 -24.17 -135.38 99.98
CA ILE A 201 -25.22 -134.50 99.41
C ILE A 201 -25.02 -134.30 97.89
N GLU A 202 -23.78 -134.28 97.40
CA GLU A 202 -23.47 -133.97 96.00
C GLU A 202 -23.97 -135.04 95.00
N GLN A 203 -24.27 -136.28 95.44
CA GLN A 203 -24.72 -137.36 94.56
C GLN A 203 -26.24 -137.39 94.30
N ALA A 204 -27.07 -137.00 95.27
CA ALA A 204 -28.53 -137.19 95.20
C ALA A 204 -29.28 -136.19 94.27
N ILE A 205 -28.59 -135.17 93.75
CA ILE A 205 -29.21 -134.04 93.04
C ILE A 205 -29.26 -134.28 91.51
N ALA A 206 -28.42 -135.16 90.98
CA ALA A 206 -28.24 -135.35 89.54
C ALA A 206 -29.48 -135.91 88.81
N GLU A 207 -30.18 -136.90 89.39
CA GLU A 207 -31.28 -137.62 88.73
C GLU A 207 -32.52 -136.76 88.47
N ARG A 208 -32.71 -135.67 89.24
CA ARG A 208 -33.91 -134.81 89.15
C ARG A 208 -33.94 -133.96 87.87
N ARG A 209 -32.77 -133.73 87.26
CA ARG A 209 -32.55 -132.79 86.14
C ARG A 209 -33.25 -133.17 84.84
N GLU A 210 -33.41 -134.45 84.54
CA GLU A 210 -33.72 -134.90 83.18
C GLU A 210 -35.21 -134.80 82.78
N ASN A 211 -36.13 -134.75 83.76
CA ASN A 211 -37.57 -134.80 83.49
C ASN A 211 -38.21 -133.43 83.16
N GLU A 212 -37.73 -132.32 83.73
CA GLU A 212 -38.40 -131.01 83.55
C GLU A 212 -38.20 -130.41 82.14
N VAL A 213 -37.01 -130.60 81.58
CA VAL A 213 -36.55 -130.00 80.30
C VAL A 213 -37.45 -130.34 79.11
N LYS A 214 -38.10 -131.50 79.09
CA LYS A 214 -38.98 -131.92 77.98
C LYS A 214 -40.27 -131.09 77.86
N SER A 215 -40.73 -130.44 78.93
CA SER A 215 -42.02 -129.72 78.93
C SER A 215 -41.95 -128.31 78.32
N GLY A 216 -40.81 -127.62 78.42
CA GLY A 216 -40.71 -126.19 78.10
C GLY A 216 -40.75 -125.83 76.61
N ARG A 217 -40.10 -126.65 75.75
CA ARG A 217 -39.86 -126.30 74.33
C ARG A 217 -41.13 -126.03 73.52
N ALA A 218 -42.19 -126.80 73.73
CA ALA A 218 -43.40 -126.76 72.89
C ALA A 218 -44.21 -125.43 72.97
N LYS A 219 -43.94 -124.58 73.97
CA LYS A 219 -44.83 -123.46 74.31
C LYS A 219 -44.50 -122.13 73.61
N TYR A 220 -43.27 -121.92 73.17
CA TYR A 220 -42.77 -120.56 72.82
C TYR A 220 -42.50 -120.30 71.33
N GLU A 221 -42.15 -121.30 70.51
CA GLU A 221 -41.86 -121.10 69.07
C GLU A 221 -43.03 -120.47 68.30
N ASN A 222 -44.27 -120.92 68.59
CA ASN A 222 -45.52 -120.44 68.00
C ASN A 222 -45.83 -118.94 68.27
N ARG A 223 -45.06 -118.26 69.13
CA ARG A 223 -45.20 -116.82 69.41
C ARG A 223 -44.27 -115.96 68.55
N LEU A 224 -43.12 -116.48 68.13
CA LEU A 224 -42.08 -115.72 67.42
C LEU A 224 -42.50 -115.29 66.01
N VAL A 225 -43.14 -116.22 65.27
CA VAL A 225 -43.53 -116.04 63.85
C VAL A 225 -44.49 -114.85 63.68
N ARG A 226 -45.49 -114.72 64.57
CA ARG A 226 -46.52 -113.68 64.50
C ARG A 226 -46.01 -112.26 64.70
N VAL A 227 -44.85 -112.07 65.34
CA VAL A 227 -44.31 -110.73 65.63
C VAL A 227 -43.56 -110.14 64.43
N LYS A 228 -42.81 -110.96 63.67
CA LYS A 228 -42.01 -110.49 62.54
C LYS A 228 -42.88 -109.92 61.41
N MET A 229 -43.95 -110.63 61.04
CA MET A 229 -44.86 -110.26 59.94
C MET A 229 -45.53 -108.88 60.11
N ARG A 230 -45.73 -108.41 61.35
CA ARG A 230 -46.36 -107.11 61.65
C ARG A 230 -45.40 -105.92 61.52
N ARG A 231 -44.08 -106.13 61.51
CA ARG A 231 -43.06 -105.08 61.35
C ARG A 231 -43.05 -104.54 59.91
N ASP A 232 -43.01 -105.44 58.94
CA ASP A 232 -42.68 -105.10 57.55
C ASP A 232 -43.83 -104.36 56.85
N GLN A 233 -45.08 -104.63 57.26
CA GLN A 233 -46.26 -103.88 56.81
C GLN A 233 -46.28 -102.40 57.24
N ILE A 234 -45.56 -102.03 58.30
CA ILE A 234 -45.54 -100.64 58.81
C ILE A 234 -44.53 -99.79 58.02
N LEU A 235 -43.36 -100.34 57.71
CA LEU A 235 -42.31 -99.67 56.93
C LEU A 235 -42.82 -99.30 55.53
N ALA A 236 -43.41 -100.26 54.80
CA ALA A 236 -43.96 -100.08 53.46
C ALA A 236 -45.17 -99.10 53.38
N ARG A 237 -45.57 -98.48 54.49
CA ARG A 237 -46.60 -97.42 54.59
C ARG A 237 -46.00 -96.03 54.82
N LEU A 238 -44.78 -95.94 55.35
CA LEU A 238 -44.06 -94.68 55.58
C LEU A 238 -43.41 -94.16 54.30
N ASP A 239 -42.68 -95.02 53.57
CA ASP A 239 -41.95 -94.64 52.35
C ASP A 239 -42.85 -93.99 51.29
N ARG A 240 -44.04 -94.58 51.08
CA ARG A 240 -45.07 -94.06 50.17
C ARG A 240 -45.58 -92.66 50.56
N ARG A 241 -45.60 -92.32 51.85
CA ARG A 241 -46.00 -90.99 52.32
C ARG A 241 -44.90 -89.95 52.11
N HIS A 242 -43.63 -90.38 52.22
CA HIS A 242 -42.47 -89.51 52.05
C HIS A 242 -42.27 -89.10 50.58
N ALA A 243 -42.39 -90.06 49.65
CA ALA A 243 -42.27 -89.82 48.21
C ALA A 243 -43.29 -88.79 47.67
N MET A 244 -44.54 -88.85 48.19
CA MET A 244 -45.62 -87.96 47.79
C MET A 244 -45.35 -86.49 48.17
N ILE A 245 -44.84 -86.24 49.38
CA ILE A 245 -44.55 -84.88 49.86
C ILE A 245 -43.38 -84.25 49.09
N ALA A 246 -42.37 -85.05 48.72
CA ALA A 246 -41.23 -84.57 47.92
C ALA A 246 -41.64 -84.13 46.50
N ALA A 247 -42.61 -84.81 45.88
CA ALA A 247 -43.13 -84.45 44.56
C ALA A 247 -43.89 -83.12 44.57
N GLU A 248 -44.72 -82.88 45.60
CA GLU A 248 -45.49 -81.65 45.79
C GLU A 248 -44.59 -80.40 45.83
N ILE A 249 -43.52 -80.47 46.64
CA ILE A 249 -42.56 -79.37 46.82
C ILE A 249 -41.79 -79.09 45.52
N LYS A 250 -41.36 -80.15 44.80
CA LYS A 250 -40.65 -79.99 43.54
C LYS A 250 -41.51 -79.28 42.49
N LYS A 251 -42.76 -79.72 42.31
CA LYS A 251 -43.68 -79.15 41.31
C LYS A 251 -43.95 -77.66 41.54
N ARG A 252 -44.09 -77.25 42.81
CA ARG A 252 -44.32 -75.83 43.15
C ARG A 252 -43.13 -74.94 42.77
N ARG A 253 -41.90 -75.39 43.04
CA ARG A 253 -40.67 -74.67 42.69
C ARG A 253 -40.51 -74.48 41.17
N GLU A 254 -40.90 -75.48 40.37
CA GLU A 254 -40.80 -75.41 38.91
C GLU A 254 -41.75 -74.33 38.32
N VAL A 255 -42.96 -74.18 38.86
CA VAL A 255 -43.91 -73.12 38.47
C VAL A 255 -43.39 -71.72 38.84
N GLU A 256 -42.91 -71.55 40.07
CA GLU A 256 -42.40 -70.26 40.57
C GLU A 256 -41.15 -69.80 39.80
N LEU A 257 -40.29 -70.72 39.35
CA LEU A 257 -39.14 -70.39 38.48
C LEU A 257 -39.55 -69.98 37.06
N SER A 258 -40.57 -70.62 36.47
CA SER A 258 -41.04 -70.29 35.11
C SER A 258 -41.54 -68.85 35.01
N ALA A 259 -42.36 -68.43 35.98
CA ALA A 259 -42.94 -67.08 36.02
C ALA A 259 -41.87 -65.97 36.15
N VAL A 260 -40.78 -66.23 36.88
CA VAL A 260 -39.64 -65.30 36.98
C VAL A 260 -38.86 -65.23 35.68
N GLY A 261 -38.71 -66.36 34.96
CA GLY A 261 -38.07 -66.42 33.66
C GLY A 261 -38.77 -65.55 32.61
N GLU A 262 -40.06 -65.77 32.40
CA GLU A 262 -40.88 -65.02 31.43
C GLU A 262 -40.83 -63.50 31.67
N HIS A 263 -40.91 -63.07 32.93
CA HIS A 263 -40.86 -61.65 33.28
C HIS A 263 -39.48 -61.02 33.02
N ALA A 264 -38.39 -61.78 33.23
CA ALA A 264 -37.04 -61.33 32.93
C ALA A 264 -36.76 -61.24 31.42
N GLU A 265 -37.29 -62.15 30.61
CA GLU A 265 -37.18 -62.09 29.14
C GLU A 265 -37.97 -60.94 28.55
N LEU A 266 -39.21 -60.72 29.01
CA LEU A 266 -40.02 -59.56 28.62
C LEU A 266 -39.27 -58.25 28.89
N ARG A 267 -38.75 -58.05 30.11
CA ARG A 267 -38.04 -56.82 30.47
C ARG A 267 -36.71 -56.65 29.73
N ARG A 268 -36.01 -57.75 29.40
CA ARG A 268 -34.83 -57.71 28.52
C ARG A 268 -35.22 -57.23 27.12
N SER A 269 -36.27 -57.80 26.52
CA SER A 269 -36.73 -57.42 25.17
C SER A 269 -37.13 -55.95 25.04
N GLU A 270 -37.58 -55.34 26.12
CA GLU A 270 -37.99 -53.94 26.20
C GLU A 270 -36.77 -53.01 26.23
N ILE A 271 -35.79 -53.32 27.09
CA ILE A 271 -34.51 -52.60 27.18
C ILE A 271 -33.69 -52.74 25.90
N GLU A 272 -33.69 -53.93 25.27
CA GLU A 272 -33.00 -54.18 24.00
C GLU A 272 -33.58 -53.34 22.85
N ARG A 273 -34.91 -53.17 22.81
CA ARG A 273 -35.59 -52.28 21.85
C ARG A 273 -35.27 -50.81 22.11
N GLU A 274 -35.31 -50.36 23.35
CA GLU A 274 -35.03 -48.96 23.69
C GLU A 274 -33.56 -48.59 23.42
N ARG A 275 -32.61 -49.48 23.75
CA ARG A 275 -31.18 -49.31 23.38
C ARG A 275 -31.01 -49.22 21.86
N SER A 276 -31.68 -50.10 21.10
CA SER A 276 -31.62 -50.07 19.64
C SER A 276 -32.21 -48.78 19.06
N ARG A 277 -33.32 -48.26 19.61
CA ARG A 277 -33.93 -46.99 19.20
C ARG A 277 -32.98 -45.82 19.42
N VAL A 278 -32.48 -45.65 20.65
CA VAL A 278 -31.54 -44.56 21.00
C VAL A 278 -30.24 -44.64 20.19
N HIS A 279 -29.74 -45.86 19.90
CA HIS A 279 -28.55 -46.03 19.06
C HIS A 279 -28.78 -45.59 17.61
N HIS A 280 -29.91 -45.93 16.99
CA HIS A 280 -30.23 -45.49 15.63
C HIS A 280 -30.48 -43.97 15.57
N GLU A 281 -31.15 -43.39 16.57
CA GLU A 281 -31.38 -41.93 16.66
C GLU A 281 -30.05 -41.17 16.80
N ALA A 282 -29.14 -41.64 17.66
CA ALA A 282 -27.81 -41.04 17.82
C ALA A 282 -26.92 -41.20 16.57
N GLU A 283 -26.95 -42.36 15.91
CA GLU A 283 -26.14 -42.60 14.72
C GLU A 283 -26.66 -41.84 13.49
N ALA A 284 -27.98 -41.73 13.33
CA ALA A 284 -28.59 -40.87 12.32
C ALA A 284 -28.21 -39.39 12.54
N ALA A 285 -28.28 -38.90 13.78
CA ALA A 285 -27.84 -37.56 14.13
C ALA A 285 -26.33 -37.35 13.86
N ARG A 286 -25.49 -38.35 14.11
CA ARG A 286 -24.04 -38.31 13.83
C ARG A 286 -23.73 -38.22 12.33
N VAL A 287 -24.40 -39.04 11.51
CA VAL A 287 -24.25 -39.03 10.05
C VAL A 287 -24.74 -37.71 9.46
N GLU A 288 -25.88 -37.21 9.92
CA GLU A 288 -26.47 -35.96 9.46
C GLU A 288 -25.64 -34.72 9.88
N ALA A 289 -25.13 -34.68 11.11
CA ALA A 289 -24.22 -33.63 11.55
C ALA A 289 -22.89 -33.64 10.78
N ARG A 290 -22.33 -34.83 10.53
CA ARG A 290 -21.15 -34.99 9.67
C ARG A 290 -21.41 -34.47 8.26
N ARG A 291 -22.52 -34.90 7.63
CA ARG A 291 -22.89 -34.48 6.27
C ARG A 291 -23.03 -32.97 6.16
N ARG A 292 -23.66 -32.31 7.15
CA ARG A 292 -23.74 -30.84 7.18
C ARG A 292 -22.37 -30.19 7.30
N ALA A 293 -21.49 -30.68 8.18
CA ALA A 293 -20.12 -30.16 8.28
C ALA A 293 -19.33 -30.33 6.98
N GLU A 294 -19.44 -31.50 6.30
CA GLU A 294 -18.83 -31.75 4.99
C GLU A 294 -19.39 -30.84 3.90
N THR A 295 -20.70 -30.57 3.92
CA THR A 295 -21.37 -29.68 2.95
C THR A 295 -20.92 -28.23 3.15
N THR A 296 -21.02 -27.69 4.37
CA THR A 296 -20.61 -26.31 4.67
C THR A 296 -19.11 -26.08 4.49
N HIS A 297 -18.27 -27.09 4.71
CA HIS A 297 -16.85 -27.01 4.38
C HIS A 297 -16.61 -26.92 2.87
N ALA A 298 -17.29 -27.73 2.06
CA ALA A 298 -17.20 -27.67 0.59
C ALA A 298 -17.76 -26.37 0.01
N GLU A 299 -18.87 -25.86 0.56
CA GLU A 299 -19.45 -24.56 0.19
C GLU A 299 -18.45 -23.42 0.46
N ALA A 300 -17.91 -23.33 1.68
CA ALA A 300 -16.94 -22.30 2.05
C ALA A 300 -15.60 -22.43 1.30
N LEU A 301 -15.13 -23.64 1.02
CA LEU A 301 -13.93 -23.86 0.20
C LEU A 301 -14.15 -23.44 -1.25
N THR A 302 -15.35 -23.65 -1.81
CA THR A 302 -15.71 -23.18 -3.15
C THR A 302 -15.75 -21.65 -3.20
N GLU A 303 -16.41 -21.00 -2.23
CA GLU A 303 -16.48 -19.54 -2.12
C GLU A 303 -15.09 -18.89 -2.01
N LEU A 304 -14.20 -19.47 -1.20
CA LEU A 304 -12.80 -19.03 -1.08
C LEU A 304 -12.00 -19.29 -2.37
N THR A 305 -12.25 -20.39 -3.08
CA THR A 305 -11.58 -20.72 -4.35
C THR A 305 -11.97 -19.72 -5.45
N ASP A 306 -13.25 -19.41 -5.57
CA ASP A 306 -13.75 -18.50 -6.61
C ASP A 306 -13.36 -17.04 -6.31
N LEU A 307 -13.35 -16.62 -5.04
CA LEU A 307 -12.78 -15.34 -4.61
C LEU A 307 -11.28 -15.23 -4.92
N TRP A 308 -10.51 -16.28 -4.63
CA TRP A 308 -9.06 -16.32 -4.90
C TRP A 308 -8.77 -16.21 -6.40
N ARG A 309 -9.51 -16.94 -7.25
CA ARG A 309 -9.40 -16.79 -8.72
C ARG A 309 -9.75 -15.38 -9.16
N ALA A 310 -10.89 -14.83 -8.74
CA ALA A 310 -11.33 -13.50 -9.17
C ALA A 310 -10.30 -12.40 -8.86
N ILE A 311 -9.62 -12.47 -7.72
CA ILE A 311 -8.54 -11.54 -7.34
C ILE A 311 -7.31 -11.71 -8.24
N LEU A 312 -6.89 -12.95 -8.53
CA LEU A 312 -5.74 -13.21 -9.41
C LEU A 312 -6.03 -12.92 -10.89
N GLU A 313 -7.28 -13.06 -11.33
CA GLU A 313 -7.70 -12.68 -12.68
C GLU A 313 -7.73 -11.15 -12.83
N ASP A 314 -8.32 -10.40 -11.88
CA ASP A 314 -8.26 -8.93 -11.87
C ASP A 314 -6.81 -8.42 -11.80
N ALA A 315 -5.95 -9.03 -10.99
CA ALA A 315 -4.53 -8.67 -10.93
C ALA A 315 -3.77 -8.99 -12.24
N ARG A 316 -4.00 -10.15 -12.86
CA ARG A 316 -3.41 -10.53 -14.15
C ARG A 316 -3.86 -9.59 -15.26
N ASP A 317 -5.16 -9.29 -15.32
CA ASP A 317 -5.76 -8.56 -16.43
C ASP A 317 -5.41 -7.07 -16.37
N ARG A 318 -5.28 -6.47 -15.18
CA ARG A 318 -4.65 -5.14 -15.00
C ARG A 318 -3.20 -5.10 -15.50
N VAL A 319 -2.40 -6.11 -15.16
CA VAL A 319 -1.00 -6.17 -15.60
C VAL A 319 -0.94 -6.32 -17.13
N ALA A 320 -1.84 -7.10 -17.73
CA ALA A 320 -1.96 -7.22 -19.19
C ALA A 320 -2.40 -5.90 -19.87
N GLU A 321 -3.35 -5.16 -19.28
CA GLU A 321 -3.80 -3.85 -19.77
C GLU A 321 -2.66 -2.82 -19.78
N VAL A 322 -1.88 -2.75 -18.70
CA VAL A 322 -0.69 -1.89 -18.63
C VAL A 322 0.38 -2.33 -19.63
N ASP A 323 0.65 -3.63 -19.74
CA ASP A 323 1.61 -4.19 -20.70
C ASP A 323 1.22 -3.91 -22.16
N GLU A 324 -0.06 -3.99 -22.53
CA GLU A 324 -0.55 -3.73 -23.90
C GLU A 324 -0.48 -2.23 -24.25
N ALA A 325 -0.86 -1.36 -23.30
CA ALA A 325 -0.71 0.08 -23.44
C ALA A 325 0.78 0.47 -23.60
N MET A 326 1.66 -0.10 -22.76
CA MET A 326 3.09 0.16 -22.81
C MET A 326 3.77 -0.46 -24.03
N ALA A 327 3.36 -1.62 -24.52
CA ALA A 327 3.87 -2.20 -25.77
C ALA A 327 3.57 -1.31 -27.00
N THR A 328 2.46 -0.56 -26.95
CA THR A 328 2.08 0.40 -28.00
C THR A 328 2.85 1.72 -27.88
N ALA A 329 2.99 2.27 -26.66
CA ALA A 329 3.64 3.56 -26.42
C ALA A 329 5.19 3.48 -26.38
N CYS A 330 5.73 2.41 -25.80
CA CYS A 330 7.14 2.15 -25.59
C CYS A 330 7.53 0.73 -26.08
N PRO A 331 7.63 0.49 -27.40
CA PRO A 331 8.01 -0.83 -27.92
C PRO A 331 9.34 -1.34 -27.36
N ALA A 332 9.47 -2.65 -27.15
CA ALA A 332 10.74 -3.29 -26.74
C ALA A 332 11.85 -3.02 -27.78
N TRP A 333 13.09 -2.81 -27.33
CA TRP A 333 14.21 -2.43 -28.22
C TRP A 333 14.59 -3.48 -29.26
N ASP A 334 14.47 -4.77 -28.93
CA ASP A 334 14.73 -5.91 -29.82
C ASP A 334 13.54 -6.24 -30.75
N GLY A 335 12.36 -5.66 -30.46
CA GLY A 335 11.18 -5.74 -31.30
C GLY A 335 11.32 -4.89 -32.56
N GLY A 336 11.05 -5.47 -33.73
CA GLY A 336 11.19 -4.82 -35.04
C GLY A 336 10.28 -3.60 -35.31
N GLY A 337 9.51 -3.12 -34.32
CA GLY A 337 8.67 -1.92 -34.42
C GLY A 337 9.47 -0.63 -34.68
N TRP A 338 10.70 -0.54 -34.16
CA TRP A 338 11.58 0.62 -34.32
C TRP A 338 11.96 0.93 -35.78
N ALA A 339 11.80 -0.02 -36.71
CA ALA A 339 12.02 0.21 -38.14
C ALA A 339 10.98 1.15 -38.80
N TYR A 340 9.80 1.31 -38.19
CA TYR A 340 8.70 2.17 -38.68
C TYR A 340 8.14 3.11 -37.61
N TRP A 341 8.76 3.16 -36.43
CA TRP A 341 8.36 4.00 -35.31
C TRP A 341 8.39 5.50 -35.68
N ARG A 342 7.52 6.27 -35.06
CA ARG A 342 7.45 7.73 -35.14
C ARG A 342 7.16 8.29 -33.73
N PRO A 343 7.65 9.49 -33.39
CA PRO A 343 7.32 10.14 -32.13
C PRO A 343 5.80 10.26 -31.94
N PRO A 344 5.29 10.04 -30.71
CA PRO A 344 3.86 10.05 -30.45
C PRO A 344 3.29 11.48 -30.54
N ALA A 345 2.00 11.59 -30.89
CA ALA A 345 1.31 12.88 -31.02
C ALA A 345 0.82 13.46 -29.68
N ALA A 346 0.68 12.61 -28.66
CA ALA A 346 0.34 12.95 -27.28
C ALA A 346 1.36 12.27 -26.35
N ALA A 347 1.48 12.74 -25.10
CA ALA A 347 2.29 12.06 -24.10
C ALA A 347 1.72 10.67 -23.79
N ALA A 348 2.59 9.66 -23.76
CA ALA A 348 2.27 8.43 -23.06
C ALA A 348 2.16 8.72 -21.55
N PRO A 349 1.30 8.00 -20.80
CA PRO A 349 1.18 8.21 -19.36
C PRO A 349 2.46 7.80 -18.61
N ALA A 350 3.27 6.90 -19.17
CA ALA A 350 4.50 6.45 -18.53
C ALA A 350 5.58 6.06 -19.56
N ALA A 351 6.83 5.98 -19.07
CA ALA A 351 7.98 5.45 -19.79
C ALA A 351 8.44 4.10 -19.19
N HIS A 352 8.52 3.06 -20.02
CA HIS A 352 8.97 1.73 -19.63
C HIS A 352 10.48 1.67 -19.36
N ILE A 353 10.92 1.40 -18.13
CA ILE A 353 12.35 1.29 -17.77
C ILE A 353 12.80 -0.13 -17.42
N GLY A 354 11.88 -1.08 -17.23
CA GLY A 354 12.20 -2.46 -16.88
C GLY A 354 10.97 -3.29 -16.52
N ARG A 355 11.18 -4.41 -15.83
CA ARG A 355 10.11 -5.28 -15.29
C ARG A 355 10.47 -5.84 -13.92
N TYR A 356 9.49 -5.88 -13.02
CA TYR A 356 9.56 -6.66 -11.79
C TYR A 356 9.17 -8.12 -12.09
N THR A 357 9.66 -9.06 -11.28
CA THR A 357 9.23 -10.47 -11.32
C THR A 357 8.51 -10.83 -10.02
N VAL A 358 7.21 -11.13 -10.11
CA VAL A 358 6.40 -11.60 -8.98
C VAL A 358 6.23 -13.11 -9.09
N ASP A 359 6.95 -13.86 -8.26
CA ASP A 359 6.76 -15.30 -8.11
C ASP A 359 5.85 -15.57 -6.90
N LEU A 360 4.64 -16.07 -7.14
CA LEU A 360 3.63 -16.26 -6.09
C LEU A 360 4.09 -17.28 -5.03
N ALA A 361 4.97 -18.23 -5.39
CA ALA A 361 5.54 -19.19 -4.44
C ALA A 361 6.63 -18.57 -3.55
N GLY A 362 7.20 -17.42 -3.94
CA GLY A 362 8.19 -16.68 -3.14
C GLY A 362 7.57 -15.71 -2.13
N LEU A 363 6.30 -15.33 -2.31
CA LEU A 363 5.60 -14.40 -1.41
C LEU A 363 5.10 -15.11 -0.13
N PRO A 364 5.25 -14.51 1.06
CA PRO A 364 4.71 -15.06 2.31
C PRO A 364 3.18 -15.21 2.25
N GLY A 365 2.69 -16.44 2.11
CA GLY A 365 1.25 -16.73 1.93
C GLY A 365 0.71 -16.48 0.52
N GLY A 366 1.58 -16.29 -0.49
CA GLY A 366 1.18 -16.02 -1.88
C GLY A 366 0.58 -17.22 -2.64
N LEU A 367 0.65 -18.43 -2.08
CA LEU A 367 -0.07 -19.61 -2.57
C LEU A 367 -0.92 -20.24 -1.46
N PRO A 368 -2.15 -20.68 -1.76
CA PRO A 368 -3.01 -21.36 -0.79
C PRO A 368 -2.56 -22.80 -0.55
N GLU A 369 -2.70 -23.30 0.69
CA GLU A 369 -2.31 -24.68 1.07
C GLU A 369 -3.16 -25.77 0.38
N ALA A 370 -4.35 -25.43 -0.13
CA ALA A 370 -5.27 -26.36 -0.76
C ALA A 370 -4.91 -26.59 -2.24
N GLU A 371 -4.58 -27.84 -2.60
CA GLU A 371 -4.24 -28.26 -3.97
C GLU A 371 -5.33 -27.91 -5.00
N GLU A 372 -6.59 -27.88 -4.58
CA GLU A 372 -7.75 -27.53 -5.41
C GLU A 372 -7.81 -26.03 -5.75
N MET A 373 -7.25 -25.16 -4.91
CA MET A 373 -7.08 -23.73 -5.15
C MET A 373 -5.82 -23.39 -5.96
N MET A 374 -4.84 -24.29 -6.02
CA MET A 374 -3.60 -24.11 -6.78
C MET A 374 -3.72 -24.47 -8.28
N ARG A 375 -4.86 -25.02 -8.72
CA ARG A 375 -5.06 -25.37 -10.14
C ARG A 375 -5.28 -24.12 -11.00
N ASP A 376 -4.68 -24.16 -12.19
CA ASP A 376 -4.82 -23.16 -13.26
C ASP A 376 -4.34 -21.73 -12.89
N LEU A 377 -3.57 -21.58 -11.81
CA LEU A 377 -2.96 -20.30 -11.43
C LEU A 377 -1.76 -19.94 -12.32
N PRO A 378 -1.56 -18.64 -12.65
CA PRO A 378 -0.32 -18.18 -13.28
C PRO A 378 0.83 -18.29 -12.27
N ALA A 379 1.87 -19.07 -12.59
CA ALA A 379 3.00 -19.27 -11.69
C ALA A 379 3.81 -18.00 -11.40
N ARG A 380 3.79 -17.01 -12.31
CA ARG A 380 4.47 -15.72 -12.19
C ARG A 380 3.66 -14.61 -12.86
N LEU A 381 3.77 -13.40 -12.32
CA LEU A 381 3.40 -12.15 -12.98
C LEU A 381 4.68 -11.32 -13.21
N ALA A 382 4.72 -10.49 -14.24
CA ALA A 382 5.94 -9.75 -14.64
C ALA A 382 5.66 -8.27 -14.99
N PRO A 383 5.06 -7.49 -14.07
CA PRO A 383 4.63 -6.12 -14.35
C PRO A 383 5.80 -5.21 -14.71
N SER A 384 5.57 -4.29 -15.66
CA SER A 384 6.53 -3.27 -16.03
C SER A 384 6.89 -2.32 -14.87
N ALA A 385 8.18 -1.98 -14.80
CA ALA A 385 8.70 -0.88 -14.02
C ALA A 385 8.65 0.39 -14.88
N LEU A 386 8.04 1.45 -14.35
CA LEU A 386 7.60 2.63 -15.10
C LEU A 386 8.12 3.91 -14.43
N LEU A 387 8.39 4.93 -15.23
CA LEU A 387 8.43 6.33 -14.80
C LEU A 387 7.09 6.96 -15.18
N ASP A 388 6.35 7.49 -14.20
CA ASP A 388 4.95 7.92 -14.38
C ASP A 388 4.87 9.44 -14.63
N PHE A 389 4.20 9.85 -15.70
CA PHE A 389 4.09 11.26 -16.10
C PHE A 389 2.70 11.83 -15.73
N PRO A 390 2.61 12.98 -15.04
CA PRO A 390 3.69 13.90 -14.68
C PRO A 390 4.17 13.79 -13.23
N GLU A 391 3.70 12.83 -12.42
CA GLU A 391 3.89 12.91 -10.95
C GLU A 391 5.14 12.15 -10.42
N HIS A 392 5.54 11.04 -11.04
CA HIS A 392 6.67 10.20 -10.60
C HIS A 392 7.67 9.91 -11.73
N ALA A 393 8.11 10.96 -12.42
CA ALA A 393 9.08 10.89 -13.52
C ALA A 393 10.54 11.23 -13.11
N SER A 394 10.80 11.39 -11.80
CA SER A 394 12.14 11.57 -11.23
C SER A 394 12.74 10.23 -10.79
N LEU A 395 14.00 9.97 -11.13
CA LEU A 395 14.69 8.68 -10.92
C LEU A 395 16.04 8.87 -10.23
N LEU A 396 16.30 8.10 -9.17
CA LEU A 396 17.61 7.97 -8.53
C LEU A 396 18.18 6.56 -8.75
N LEU A 397 19.38 6.49 -9.31
CA LEU A 397 20.18 5.28 -9.48
C LEU A 397 21.40 5.37 -8.55
N ARG A 398 21.34 4.70 -7.40
CA ARG A 398 22.37 4.72 -6.34
C ARG A 398 23.27 3.49 -6.47
N ALA A 399 24.57 3.69 -6.68
CA ALA A 399 25.52 2.60 -6.91
C ALA A 399 26.88 2.81 -6.25
N GLU A 400 27.55 1.70 -5.91
CA GLU A 400 28.98 1.69 -5.64
C GLU A 400 29.80 1.56 -6.95
N ALA A 401 31.14 1.65 -6.82
CA ALA A 401 32.12 1.57 -7.91
C ALA A 401 31.87 0.49 -8.97
N ALA A 402 31.39 -0.70 -8.56
CA ALA A 402 31.16 -1.84 -9.44
C ALA A 402 29.86 -1.72 -10.26
N GLY A 403 28.86 -0.97 -9.77
CA GLY A 403 27.56 -0.79 -10.42
C GLY A 403 27.42 0.47 -11.26
N ARG A 404 28.45 1.33 -11.27
CA ARG A 404 28.42 2.63 -11.96
C ARG A 404 28.03 2.51 -13.43
N ASP A 405 28.73 1.68 -14.18
CA ASP A 405 28.61 1.67 -15.64
C ASP A 405 27.28 1.02 -16.08
N ASP A 406 26.82 -0.02 -15.38
CA ASP A 406 25.46 -0.57 -15.54
C ASP A 406 24.37 0.45 -15.15
N SER A 407 24.61 1.29 -14.14
CA SER A 407 23.67 2.36 -13.75
C SER A 407 23.64 3.50 -14.79
N LEU A 408 24.77 3.81 -15.43
CA LEU A 408 24.81 4.77 -16.54
C LEU A 408 24.18 4.21 -17.82
N ASP A 409 24.23 2.89 -18.07
CA ASP A 409 23.42 2.24 -19.10
C ASP A 409 21.92 2.43 -18.85
N VAL A 410 21.44 2.15 -17.64
CA VAL A 410 20.03 2.37 -17.26
C VAL A 410 19.64 3.84 -17.36
N LEU A 411 20.51 4.77 -16.94
CA LEU A 411 20.27 6.21 -17.06
C LEU A 411 20.13 6.65 -18.53
N ARG A 412 21.00 6.14 -19.42
CA ARG A 412 20.88 6.36 -20.88
C ARG A 412 19.59 5.75 -21.44
N ASN A 413 19.17 4.58 -20.98
CA ASN A 413 17.89 3.99 -21.38
C ASN A 413 16.70 4.86 -20.93
N ALA A 414 16.69 5.33 -19.67
CA ALA A 414 15.65 6.21 -19.15
C ALA A 414 15.53 7.51 -19.97
N MET A 415 16.65 8.15 -20.34
CA MET A 415 16.66 9.31 -21.24
C MET A 415 16.03 9.01 -22.60
N LEU A 416 16.37 7.86 -23.20
CA LEU A 416 15.84 7.46 -24.51
C LEU A 416 14.35 7.09 -24.43
N ARG A 417 13.91 6.47 -23.34
CA ARG A 417 12.50 6.17 -23.05
C ARG A 417 11.68 7.44 -22.84
N VAL A 418 12.19 8.43 -22.08
CA VAL A 418 11.59 9.77 -21.96
C VAL A 418 11.43 10.44 -23.33
N LEU A 419 12.46 10.41 -24.19
CA LEU A 419 12.44 11.00 -25.53
C LEU A 419 11.53 10.28 -26.54
N THR A 420 11.07 9.06 -26.23
CA THR A 420 10.23 8.24 -27.13
C THR A 420 8.80 8.06 -26.62
N ALA A 421 8.57 8.18 -25.31
CA ALA A 421 7.26 8.21 -24.67
C ALA A 421 6.54 9.57 -24.81
N LEU A 422 7.31 10.66 -24.93
CA LEU A 422 6.81 12.02 -25.03
C LEU A 422 6.84 12.53 -26.49
N PRO A 423 5.96 13.48 -26.88
CA PRO A 423 6.00 14.04 -28.22
C PRO A 423 7.31 14.75 -28.52
N ALA A 424 7.73 14.71 -29.79
CA ALA A 424 8.93 15.42 -30.22
C ALA A 424 8.84 16.91 -29.84
N GLY A 425 9.94 17.47 -29.32
CA GLY A 425 9.99 18.85 -28.82
C GLY A 425 9.30 19.11 -27.47
N LYS A 426 8.59 18.13 -26.87
CA LYS A 426 7.94 18.26 -25.55
C LYS A 426 8.81 17.78 -24.37
N ALA A 427 9.98 17.21 -24.64
CA ALA A 427 11.01 16.90 -23.64
C ALA A 427 12.30 17.69 -23.93
N ARG A 428 12.93 18.22 -22.89
CA ARG A 428 14.26 18.87 -22.93
C ARG A 428 15.17 18.28 -21.87
N LEU A 429 16.39 17.90 -22.24
CA LEU A 429 17.39 17.34 -21.32
C LEU A 429 18.43 18.42 -20.96
N THR A 430 18.87 18.46 -19.70
CA THR A 430 20.03 19.25 -19.25
C THR A 430 21.03 18.28 -18.64
N MET A 431 22.09 17.96 -19.38
CA MET A 431 23.01 16.88 -19.05
C MET A 431 24.26 17.39 -18.32
N ILE A 432 24.59 16.76 -17.18
CA ILE A 432 25.70 17.11 -16.29
C ILE A 432 26.58 15.85 -16.10
N ASP A 433 27.84 15.94 -16.50
CA ASP A 433 28.82 14.83 -16.41
C ASP A 433 30.21 15.34 -15.99
N PRO A 434 30.42 15.61 -14.69
CA PRO A 434 31.66 16.19 -14.16
C PRO A 434 32.82 15.18 -14.07
N VAL A 435 32.56 13.88 -14.21
CA VAL A 435 33.56 12.80 -14.05
C VAL A 435 33.91 12.14 -15.38
N GLY A 436 32.91 11.78 -16.19
CA GLY A 436 33.07 11.27 -17.55
C GLY A 436 33.41 12.35 -18.58
N LEU A 437 33.44 13.62 -18.17
CA LEU A 437 33.75 14.80 -19.02
C LEU A 437 32.82 14.93 -20.24
N GLY A 438 31.60 14.42 -20.16
CA GLY A 438 30.61 14.38 -21.23
C GLY A 438 30.57 13.08 -22.03
N GLN A 439 31.48 12.13 -21.78
CA GLN A 439 31.46 10.84 -22.49
C GLN A 439 30.20 10.03 -22.17
N SER A 440 29.65 10.13 -20.96
CA SER A 440 28.49 9.36 -20.52
C SER A 440 27.21 9.67 -21.32
N PHE A 441 27.10 10.86 -21.92
CA PHE A 441 25.92 11.27 -22.68
C PHE A 441 26.22 11.75 -24.11
N ALA A 442 27.46 11.59 -24.60
CA ALA A 442 27.92 12.15 -25.87
C ALA A 442 27.03 11.79 -27.08
N GLY A 443 26.43 10.59 -27.11
CA GLY A 443 25.51 10.16 -28.16
C GLY A 443 24.24 11.02 -28.29
N PHE A 444 23.76 11.62 -27.19
CA PHE A 444 22.58 12.49 -27.17
C PHE A 444 22.85 13.88 -27.79
N MET A 445 24.12 14.28 -27.94
CA MET A 445 24.48 15.56 -28.57
C MET A 445 24.04 15.66 -30.04
N ARG A 446 23.73 14.53 -30.72
CA ARG A 446 23.09 14.53 -32.04
C ARG A 446 21.80 15.38 -32.07
N LEU A 447 21.07 15.47 -30.96
CA LEU A 447 19.88 16.31 -30.88
C LEU A 447 20.20 17.81 -31.05
N ALA A 448 21.39 18.26 -30.67
CA ALA A 448 21.82 19.65 -30.85
C ALA A 448 22.07 20.01 -32.32
N ASP A 449 22.45 19.02 -33.16
CA ASP A 449 22.63 19.21 -34.61
C ASP A 449 21.29 19.53 -35.32
N HIS A 450 20.15 19.16 -34.72
CA HIS A 450 18.80 19.46 -35.21
C HIS A 450 18.15 20.63 -34.46
N ASP A 451 18.21 20.63 -33.12
CA ASP A 451 17.70 21.69 -32.24
C ASP A 451 18.43 21.72 -30.89
N GLU A 452 19.32 22.70 -30.70
CA GLU A 452 20.04 22.94 -29.43
C GLU A 452 19.12 23.03 -28.20
N ARG A 453 17.83 23.38 -28.35
CA ARG A 453 16.88 23.52 -27.24
C ARG A 453 16.51 22.18 -26.59
N LEU A 454 16.81 21.05 -27.23
CA LEU A 454 16.52 19.71 -26.73
C LEU A 454 17.54 19.19 -25.70
N VAL A 455 18.79 19.65 -25.78
CA VAL A 455 19.93 19.10 -25.01
C VAL A 455 20.92 20.16 -24.51
N GLY A 456 20.82 21.40 -25.00
CA GLY A 456 21.85 22.42 -24.90
C GLY A 456 23.01 22.20 -25.88
N ALA A 457 23.80 23.24 -26.15
CA ALA A 457 24.95 23.16 -27.05
C ALA A 457 26.14 22.33 -26.51
N ARG A 458 26.10 21.89 -25.25
CA ARG A 458 27.10 20.98 -24.63
C ARG A 458 26.59 20.35 -23.33
N ILE A 459 27.20 19.23 -22.95
CA ILE A 459 27.14 18.64 -21.60
C ILE A 459 27.97 19.50 -20.64
N TRP A 460 27.52 19.65 -19.39
CA TRP A 460 28.13 20.54 -18.40
C TRP A 460 29.02 19.77 -17.42
N THR A 461 30.27 20.21 -17.29
CA THR A 461 31.32 19.49 -16.55
C THR A 461 31.97 20.34 -15.44
N GLU A 462 32.03 21.66 -15.61
CA GLU A 462 32.58 22.60 -14.63
C GLU A 462 31.54 23.02 -13.58
N ALA A 463 31.89 22.96 -12.30
CA ALA A 463 31.04 23.32 -11.16
C ALA A 463 30.34 24.68 -11.29
N ARG A 464 31.04 25.72 -11.78
CA ARG A 464 30.46 27.06 -11.97
C ARG A 464 29.35 27.09 -13.02
N HIS A 465 29.46 26.26 -14.06
CA HIS A 465 28.42 26.18 -15.09
C HIS A 465 27.27 25.26 -14.69
N ILE A 466 27.56 24.21 -13.92
CA ILE A 466 26.55 23.37 -13.24
C ILE A 466 25.65 24.25 -12.37
N GLU A 467 26.24 25.06 -11.48
CA GLU A 467 25.52 25.99 -10.61
C GLU A 467 24.63 26.98 -11.40
N GLN A 468 25.15 27.54 -12.50
CA GLN A 468 24.37 28.40 -13.39
C GLN A 468 23.22 27.67 -14.10
N ARG A 469 23.41 26.42 -14.54
CA ARG A 469 22.34 25.64 -15.19
C ARG A 469 21.21 25.32 -14.21
N LEU A 470 21.53 25.05 -12.95
CA LEU A 470 20.55 24.86 -11.89
C LEU A 470 19.83 26.16 -11.54
N ALA A 471 20.54 27.30 -11.56
CA ALA A 471 19.92 28.62 -11.39
C ALA A 471 18.95 28.99 -12.53
N ASP A 472 19.34 28.79 -13.80
CA ASP A 472 18.47 28.94 -14.97
C ASP A 472 17.22 28.04 -14.89
N LEU A 473 17.29 26.88 -14.22
CA LEU A 473 16.13 26.00 -13.95
C LEU A 473 15.26 26.51 -12.78
N THR A 474 15.84 27.01 -11.69
CA THR A 474 15.07 27.60 -10.57
C THR A 474 14.27 28.83 -11.04
N GLU A 475 14.89 29.73 -11.81
CA GLU A 475 14.23 30.92 -12.36
C GLU A 475 13.07 30.56 -13.30
N HIS A 476 13.21 29.46 -14.05
CA HIS A 476 12.12 28.92 -14.86
C HIS A 476 10.97 28.37 -14.00
N MET A 477 11.25 27.62 -12.93
CA MET A 477 10.23 27.12 -12.00
C MET A 477 9.47 28.27 -11.32
N GLU A 478 10.18 29.31 -10.85
CA GLU A 478 9.55 30.53 -10.32
C GLU A 478 8.64 31.20 -11.36
N THR A 479 9.09 31.28 -12.61
CA THR A 479 8.30 31.81 -13.73
C THR A 479 7.04 30.97 -13.99
N VAL A 480 7.14 29.64 -13.99
CA VAL A 480 6.00 28.72 -14.16
C VAL A 480 4.96 28.95 -13.04
N ILE A 481 5.40 28.93 -11.78
CA ILE A 481 4.52 29.10 -10.61
C ILE A 481 3.80 30.46 -10.66
N GLN A 482 4.54 31.55 -10.89
CA GLN A 482 4.01 32.91 -10.81
C GLN A 482 3.22 33.35 -12.06
N LYS A 483 3.53 32.83 -13.25
CA LYS A 483 2.94 33.28 -14.52
C LYS A 483 1.96 32.31 -15.15
N TYR A 484 2.17 31.00 -15.02
CA TYR A 484 1.29 29.98 -15.59
C TYR A 484 0.35 29.36 -14.55
N LEU A 485 0.85 28.95 -13.37
CA LEU A 485 0.02 28.24 -12.39
C LEU A 485 -0.97 29.14 -11.66
N ARG A 486 -0.50 30.24 -11.04
CA ARG A 486 -1.33 31.33 -10.46
C ARG A 486 -2.44 30.94 -9.46
N ASN A 487 -2.46 29.71 -8.96
CA ASN A 487 -3.60 29.07 -8.28
C ASN A 487 -4.84 28.85 -9.17
N GLU A 488 -4.70 29.05 -10.49
CA GLU A 488 -5.67 28.62 -11.52
C GLU A 488 -5.43 27.14 -11.89
N PHE A 489 -4.17 26.69 -11.86
CA PHE A 489 -3.72 25.33 -12.17
C PHE A 489 -2.88 24.74 -11.03
N ALA A 490 -3.03 23.43 -10.76
CA ALA A 490 -2.32 22.73 -9.67
C ALA A 490 -0.85 22.39 -10.03
N SER A 491 -0.63 22.01 -11.29
CA SER A 491 0.64 21.64 -11.93
C SER A 491 0.69 22.20 -13.35
N ILE A 492 1.86 22.17 -13.98
CA ILE A 492 2.02 22.59 -15.39
C ILE A 492 1.18 21.72 -16.35
N GLU A 493 0.84 20.49 -15.97
CA GLU A 493 0.12 19.59 -16.88
C GLU A 493 -1.34 19.99 -17.06
N ALA A 494 -2.04 20.34 -15.97
CA ALA A 494 -3.38 20.90 -16.04
C ALA A 494 -3.44 22.20 -16.88
N TYR A 495 -2.31 22.93 -16.97
CA TYR A 495 -2.15 24.07 -17.88
C TYR A 495 -1.89 23.61 -19.32
N ASN A 496 -1.03 22.60 -19.53
CA ASN A 496 -0.68 22.06 -20.84
C ASN A 496 -1.89 21.50 -21.59
N GLU A 497 -2.77 20.75 -20.90
CA GLU A 497 -4.05 20.26 -21.45
C GLU A 497 -4.88 21.38 -22.11
N GLN A 498 -4.86 22.58 -21.53
CA GLN A 498 -5.62 23.74 -22.02
C GLN A 498 -4.82 24.65 -22.96
N ALA A 499 -3.49 24.63 -22.87
CA ALA A 499 -2.60 25.43 -23.70
C ALA A 499 -2.36 24.83 -25.10
N GLY A 500 -2.55 23.52 -25.27
CA GLY A 500 -2.47 22.83 -26.56
C GLY A 500 -1.11 23.00 -27.23
N GLU A 501 -1.09 23.61 -28.42
CA GLU A 501 0.15 23.92 -29.16
C GLU A 501 1.16 24.74 -28.32
N ILE A 502 0.65 25.64 -27.47
CA ILE A 502 1.47 26.55 -26.64
C ILE A 502 2.09 25.84 -25.43
N ALA A 503 1.59 24.65 -25.04
CA ALA A 503 2.02 23.90 -23.85
C ALA A 503 3.56 23.81 -23.68
N GLU A 504 4.02 24.03 -22.46
CA GLU A 504 5.45 24.12 -22.10
C GLU A 504 6.07 22.71 -22.03
N PRO A 505 7.26 22.47 -22.60
CA PRO A 505 7.90 21.17 -22.57
C PRO A 505 8.48 20.85 -21.19
N TYR A 506 8.39 19.58 -20.79
CA TYR A 506 9.03 19.09 -19.58
C TYR A 506 10.56 19.17 -19.68
N ARG A 507 11.22 19.32 -18.54
CA ARG A 507 12.67 19.50 -18.44
C ARG A 507 13.27 18.44 -17.53
N PHE A 508 14.16 17.62 -18.05
CA PHE A 508 14.84 16.55 -17.31
C PHE A 508 16.28 16.95 -17.04
N LEU A 509 16.61 17.13 -15.77
CA LEU A 509 17.96 17.37 -15.29
C LEU A 509 18.66 16.02 -15.13
N VAL A 510 19.57 15.70 -16.04
CA VAL A 510 20.31 14.43 -16.06
C VAL A 510 21.68 14.63 -15.41
N VAL A 511 22.00 13.88 -14.36
CA VAL A 511 23.24 14.03 -13.59
C VAL A 511 23.98 12.71 -13.48
N ALA A 512 25.23 12.67 -13.94
CA ALA A 512 26.15 11.56 -13.67
C ALA A 512 27.02 11.84 -12.44
N ASP A 513 27.27 10.81 -11.65
CA ASP A 513 28.28 10.75 -10.58
C ASP A 513 28.13 11.83 -9.48
N PHE A 514 26.87 12.19 -9.17
CA PHE A 514 26.51 13.01 -8.01
C PHE A 514 27.03 12.34 -6.71
N PRO A 515 27.59 13.08 -5.72
CA PRO A 515 27.65 14.55 -5.58
C PRO A 515 28.87 15.23 -6.23
N THR A 516 29.65 14.55 -7.08
CA THR A 516 30.89 15.11 -7.62
C THR A 516 30.64 16.37 -8.45
N GLY A 517 31.44 17.42 -8.23
CA GLY A 517 31.35 18.66 -9.01
C GLY A 517 30.25 19.65 -8.59
N PHE A 518 29.41 19.31 -7.60
CA PHE A 518 28.39 20.22 -7.06
C PHE A 518 28.96 21.09 -5.93
N THR A 519 28.56 22.37 -5.89
CA THR A 519 28.78 23.29 -4.77
C THR A 519 27.62 23.22 -3.77
N GLU A 520 27.76 23.80 -2.58
CA GLU A 520 26.64 23.95 -1.62
C GLU A 520 25.50 24.84 -2.15
N GLU A 521 25.75 25.68 -3.16
CA GLU A 521 24.69 26.46 -3.82
C GLU A 521 23.99 25.61 -4.90
N ALA A 522 24.75 24.86 -5.68
CA ALA A 522 24.23 23.89 -6.64
C ALA A 522 23.38 22.79 -5.96
N ALA A 523 23.85 22.27 -4.82
CA ALA A 523 23.17 21.22 -4.07
C ALA A 523 21.83 21.71 -3.48
N ARG A 524 21.78 22.91 -2.88
CA ARG A 524 20.53 23.52 -2.42
C ARG A 524 19.54 23.76 -3.55
N ARG A 525 20.02 24.15 -4.74
CA ARG A 525 19.17 24.29 -5.94
C ARG A 525 18.66 22.95 -6.45
N LEU A 526 19.50 21.90 -6.42
CA LEU A 526 19.07 20.54 -6.76
C LEU A 526 17.97 20.05 -5.81
N ALA A 527 18.10 20.25 -4.50
CA ALA A 527 17.07 19.90 -3.53
C ALA A 527 15.72 20.59 -3.84
N SER A 528 15.75 21.89 -4.15
CA SER A 528 14.54 22.63 -4.54
C SER A 528 13.92 22.16 -5.86
N ILE A 529 14.75 21.72 -6.82
CA ILE A 529 14.30 21.10 -8.08
C ILE A 529 13.67 19.72 -7.80
N ILE A 530 14.19 18.94 -6.85
CA ILE A 530 13.60 17.64 -6.46
C ILE A 530 12.23 17.86 -5.78
N GLU A 531 12.15 18.72 -4.78
CA GLU A 531 10.93 18.98 -4.00
C GLU A 531 9.80 19.63 -4.83
N SER A 532 10.12 20.67 -5.61
CA SER A 532 9.12 21.52 -6.28
C SER A 532 9.10 21.40 -7.80
N GLY A 533 10.05 20.67 -8.40
CA GLY A 533 10.18 20.50 -9.85
C GLY A 533 9.00 19.80 -10.53
N PRO A 534 8.50 18.65 -10.03
CA PRO A 534 7.44 17.88 -10.70
C PRO A 534 6.19 18.71 -11.01
N ARG A 535 5.76 19.55 -10.06
CA ARG A 535 4.63 20.50 -10.25
C ARG A 535 4.88 21.53 -11.35
N CYS A 536 6.13 21.83 -11.65
CA CYS A 536 6.57 22.74 -12.71
C CYS A 536 6.95 22.00 -14.01
N GLY A 537 6.86 20.66 -14.06
CA GLY A 537 7.34 19.83 -15.17
C GLY A 537 8.86 19.71 -15.26
N VAL A 538 9.56 19.89 -14.14
CA VAL A 538 11.02 19.73 -14.04
C VAL A 538 11.31 18.46 -13.22
N PHE A 539 12.00 17.51 -13.82
CA PHE A 539 12.30 16.19 -13.25
C PHE A 539 13.80 15.97 -13.16
N VAL A 540 14.24 15.03 -12.33
CA VAL A 540 15.66 14.66 -12.20
C VAL A 540 15.89 13.21 -12.59
N LEU A 541 16.99 12.93 -13.30
CA LEU A 541 17.46 11.58 -13.60
C LEU A 541 18.92 11.50 -13.13
N ILE A 542 19.17 10.93 -11.94
CA ILE A 542 20.44 11.05 -11.22
C ILE A 542 21.11 9.68 -11.06
N HIS A 543 22.38 9.57 -11.47
CA HIS A 543 23.30 8.56 -10.96
C HIS A 543 24.07 9.12 -9.75
N GLN A 544 23.94 8.46 -8.59
CA GLN A 544 24.62 8.80 -7.35
C GLN A 544 25.70 7.76 -7.02
N ASP A 545 26.95 8.21 -6.87
CA ASP A 545 28.02 7.40 -6.29
C ASP A 545 27.85 7.35 -4.77
N ALA A 546 27.45 6.18 -4.26
CA ALA A 546 27.18 5.95 -2.84
C ALA A 546 28.40 6.18 -1.92
N ARG A 547 29.61 6.32 -2.49
CA ARG A 547 30.85 6.59 -1.74
C ARG A 547 31.11 8.09 -1.54
N GLY A 548 30.39 8.96 -2.25
CA GLY A 548 30.57 10.42 -2.17
C GLY A 548 29.90 11.02 -0.93
N LYS A 549 30.61 11.87 -0.17
CA LYS A 549 29.98 12.65 0.91
C LYS A 549 29.05 13.69 0.29
N LEU A 550 27.76 13.66 0.66
CA LEU A 550 26.80 14.69 0.28
C LEU A 550 27.24 16.08 0.83
N PRO A 551 26.93 17.17 0.10
CA PRO A 551 26.98 18.54 0.60
C PRO A 551 26.06 18.73 1.82
N GLU A 552 26.34 19.72 2.67
CA GLU A 552 25.60 19.92 3.94
C GLU A 552 24.24 20.61 3.73
N THR A 553 23.94 21.04 2.51
CA THR A 553 22.67 21.65 2.08
C THR A 553 21.64 20.67 1.50
N ILE A 554 21.93 19.37 1.41
CA ILE A 554 21.00 18.33 0.92
C ILE A 554 21.19 17.01 1.68
N THR A 555 20.12 16.42 2.20
CA THR A 555 20.15 15.11 2.86
C THR A 555 19.79 13.99 1.88
N GLN A 556 19.99 12.72 2.28
CA GLN A 556 19.54 11.60 1.45
C GLN A 556 18.01 11.52 1.44
N ASP A 557 17.37 11.75 2.58
CA ASP A 557 15.91 11.76 2.75
C ASP A 557 15.23 12.75 1.79
N ASP A 558 15.83 13.94 1.56
CA ASP A 558 15.32 14.95 0.60
C ASP A 558 15.34 14.45 -0.86
N ILE A 559 16.31 13.59 -1.21
CA ILE A 559 16.46 13.03 -2.56
C ILE A 559 15.53 11.83 -2.73
N ASP A 560 15.56 10.91 -1.76
CA ASP A 560 14.81 9.65 -1.78
C ASP A 560 13.29 9.89 -1.69
N ALA A 561 12.83 10.97 -1.04
CA ALA A 561 11.42 11.34 -0.99
C ALA A 561 10.86 11.96 -2.29
N GLY A 562 11.73 12.41 -3.21
CA GLY A 562 11.33 13.09 -4.47
C GLY A 562 11.71 12.33 -5.74
N CYS A 563 12.23 11.11 -5.64
CA CYS A 563 12.64 10.26 -6.76
C CYS A 563 12.20 8.82 -6.52
N SER A 564 11.85 8.08 -7.57
CA SER A 564 11.83 6.61 -7.48
C SER A 564 13.28 6.12 -7.29
N VAL A 565 13.54 5.42 -6.18
CA VAL A 565 14.89 5.01 -5.80
C VAL A 565 15.18 3.57 -6.22
N ILE A 566 16.28 3.41 -6.96
CA ILE A 566 16.83 2.11 -7.37
C ILE A 566 18.29 2.05 -6.92
N GLU A 567 18.65 0.98 -6.21
CA GLU A 567 20.03 0.66 -5.85
C GLU A 567 20.61 -0.47 -6.71
N HIS A 568 21.89 -0.36 -7.04
CA HIS A 568 22.68 -1.47 -7.57
C HIS A 568 23.45 -2.16 -6.44
N GLU A 569 23.00 -3.35 -6.05
CA GLU A 569 23.71 -4.22 -5.10
C GLU A 569 24.74 -5.10 -5.84
N ALA A 570 25.98 -5.14 -5.34
CA ALA A 570 27.03 -5.98 -5.90
C ALA A 570 26.76 -7.47 -5.62
N GLY A 571 26.90 -8.32 -6.64
CA GLY A 571 26.75 -9.77 -6.52
C GLY A 571 27.85 -10.42 -5.69
N ALA A 572 27.54 -11.53 -5.04
CA ALA A 572 28.51 -12.29 -4.25
C ALA A 572 29.17 -13.40 -5.09
N ASN A 573 30.47 -13.63 -4.88
CA ASN A 573 31.22 -14.76 -5.48
C ASN A 573 31.11 -14.85 -7.03
N ASP A 574 31.43 -13.77 -7.73
CA ASP A 574 31.37 -13.63 -9.20
C ASP A 574 29.95 -13.72 -9.82
N GLU A 575 28.87 -13.69 -9.02
CA GLU A 575 27.53 -13.42 -9.53
C GLU A 575 27.41 -11.96 -10.02
N PRO A 576 26.64 -11.69 -11.09
CA PRO A 576 26.41 -10.32 -11.56
C PRO A 576 25.65 -9.49 -10.52
N GLY A 577 25.88 -8.18 -10.53
CA GLY A 577 25.12 -7.23 -9.70
C GLY A 577 23.63 -7.22 -10.04
N ARG A 578 22.82 -6.82 -9.06
CA ARG A 578 21.36 -6.76 -9.17
C ARG A 578 20.84 -5.36 -8.86
N PHE A 579 19.76 -4.97 -9.54
CA PHE A 579 19.01 -3.78 -9.19
C PHE A 579 17.89 -4.12 -8.21
N VAL A 580 17.70 -3.26 -7.21
CA VAL A 580 16.67 -3.38 -6.17
C VAL A 580 15.98 -2.02 -6.04
N SER A 581 14.65 -2.00 -6.07
CA SER A 581 13.88 -0.79 -5.78
C SER A 581 13.81 -0.57 -4.27
N ARG A 582 13.90 0.67 -3.78
CA ARG A 582 13.76 1.00 -2.34
C ARG A 582 12.36 1.51 -1.97
N ASP A 583 11.37 1.37 -2.87
CA ASP A 583 9.96 1.52 -2.52
C ASP A 583 9.49 0.31 -1.67
N ASP A 584 8.90 0.57 -0.49
CA ASP A 584 8.39 -0.45 0.45
C ASP A 584 7.53 -1.55 -0.21
N ALA A 585 6.78 -1.19 -1.26
CA ALA A 585 5.89 -2.11 -1.98
C ALA A 585 6.62 -3.01 -2.99
N PHE A 586 7.83 -2.64 -3.42
CA PHE A 586 8.56 -3.27 -4.53
C PHE A 586 9.94 -3.81 -4.15
N GLU A 587 10.53 -3.42 -3.01
CA GLU A 587 11.83 -3.94 -2.52
C GLU A 587 11.98 -5.48 -2.55
N PRO A 588 11.00 -6.31 -2.13
CA PRO A 588 11.17 -7.77 -2.15
C PRO A 588 11.08 -8.39 -3.55
N LEU A 589 10.81 -7.61 -4.61
CA LEU A 589 10.56 -8.12 -5.96
C LEU A 589 11.81 -7.96 -6.86
N PRO A 590 12.35 -9.05 -7.45
CA PRO A 590 13.46 -8.96 -8.40
C PRO A 590 13.15 -8.02 -9.58
N LEU A 591 13.94 -6.97 -9.73
CA LEU A 591 13.82 -5.95 -10.76
C LEU A 591 14.85 -6.18 -11.87
N THR A 592 14.38 -6.33 -13.11
CA THR A 592 15.22 -6.39 -14.31
C THR A 592 15.04 -5.12 -15.12
N LEU A 593 16.05 -4.25 -15.12
CA LEU A 593 16.03 -3.00 -15.88
C LEU A 593 16.43 -3.22 -17.33
N GLU A 594 15.78 -2.48 -18.22
CA GLU A 594 16.02 -2.54 -19.65
C GLU A 594 17.31 -1.79 -19.99
N ARG A 595 18.18 -2.41 -20.79
CA ARG A 595 19.42 -1.81 -21.30
C ARG A 595 19.13 -1.02 -22.58
N PRO A 596 19.90 0.04 -22.89
CA PRO A 596 19.72 0.80 -24.12
C PRO A 596 20.04 -0.07 -25.35
N PRO A 597 19.45 0.23 -26.52
CA PRO A 597 19.80 -0.42 -27.77
C PRO A 597 21.23 -0.04 -28.21
N ARG A 598 21.73 -0.64 -29.29
CA ARG A 598 23.09 -0.33 -29.78
C ARG A 598 23.20 1.14 -30.21
N ASP A 599 24.40 1.71 -30.10
CA ASP A 599 24.66 3.12 -30.42
C ASP A 599 24.20 3.53 -31.84
N ASP A 600 24.25 2.61 -32.81
CA ASP A 600 23.78 2.86 -34.17
C ASP A 600 22.25 2.98 -34.29
N GLU A 601 21.50 2.43 -33.32
CA GLU A 601 20.03 2.48 -33.26
C GLU A 601 19.58 3.67 -32.42
N VAL A 602 20.26 3.93 -31.29
CA VAL A 602 20.16 5.17 -30.52
C VAL A 602 20.35 6.37 -31.45
N ALA A 603 21.40 6.36 -32.28
CA ALA A 603 21.67 7.42 -33.27
C ALA A 603 20.49 7.65 -34.23
N ARG A 604 19.88 6.59 -34.77
CA ARG A 604 18.72 6.68 -35.69
C ARG A 604 17.48 7.24 -34.98
N ILE A 605 17.20 6.79 -33.75
CA ILE A 605 16.04 7.24 -32.97
C ILE A 605 16.20 8.74 -32.64
N LEU A 606 17.40 9.16 -32.22
CA LEU A 606 17.69 10.56 -31.93
C LEU A 606 17.59 11.45 -33.19
N ASP A 607 18.04 10.99 -34.36
CA ASP A 607 17.84 11.74 -35.61
C ASP A 607 16.35 11.90 -35.96
N ILE A 608 15.53 10.86 -35.78
CA ILE A 608 14.07 10.91 -36.00
C ILE A 608 13.39 11.87 -35.02
N VAL A 609 13.76 11.81 -33.74
CA VAL A 609 13.24 12.73 -32.70
C VAL A 609 13.68 14.18 -32.98
N GLY A 610 14.93 14.40 -33.38
CA GLY A 610 15.45 15.73 -33.72
C GLY A 610 14.74 16.39 -34.90
N VAL A 611 14.57 15.66 -36.00
CA VAL A 611 13.83 16.17 -37.17
C VAL A 611 12.36 16.47 -36.82
N ALA A 612 11.68 15.55 -36.12
CA ALA A 612 10.29 15.77 -35.71
C ALA A 612 10.14 16.91 -34.68
N ALA A 613 11.15 17.16 -33.85
CA ALA A 613 11.18 18.27 -32.90
C ALA A 613 11.39 19.62 -33.59
N LEU A 614 12.17 19.66 -34.68
CA LEU A 614 12.34 20.85 -35.52
C LEU A 614 11.04 21.19 -36.28
N GLU A 615 10.27 20.18 -36.69
CA GLU A 615 8.94 20.37 -37.30
C GLU A 615 7.89 20.81 -36.27
N SER A 616 7.77 20.12 -35.13
CA SER A 616 6.79 20.43 -34.07
C SER A 616 7.13 21.68 -33.23
N GLY A 617 8.39 22.11 -33.23
CA GLY A 617 8.85 23.32 -32.52
C GLY A 617 8.31 24.64 -33.08
N LYS A 618 7.55 24.59 -34.17
CA LYS A 618 6.81 25.70 -34.78
C LYS A 618 5.43 25.86 -34.14
N VAL A 619 5.37 26.60 -33.04
CA VAL A 619 4.09 26.95 -32.38
C VAL A 619 3.42 28.11 -33.14
N GLU A 620 2.76 27.79 -34.24
CA GLU A 620 2.16 28.74 -35.18
C GLU A 620 0.74 29.16 -34.76
N VAL A 621 0.61 29.97 -33.69
CA VAL A 621 -0.69 30.49 -33.25
C VAL A 621 -1.33 31.32 -34.40
N PRO A 622 -2.47 30.91 -35.00
CA PRO A 622 -2.90 31.47 -36.27
C PRO A 622 -3.44 32.90 -36.15
N PHE A 623 -3.04 33.78 -37.08
CA PHE A 623 -3.40 35.21 -37.08
C PHE A 623 -4.90 35.48 -37.04
N ARG A 624 -5.75 34.59 -37.56
CA ARG A 624 -7.22 34.68 -37.48
C ARG A 624 -7.76 34.87 -36.07
N VAL A 625 -7.02 34.48 -35.03
CA VAL A 625 -7.37 34.71 -33.61
C VAL A 625 -7.32 36.20 -33.23
N LEU A 626 -6.57 37.03 -33.96
CA LEU A 626 -6.42 38.47 -33.74
C LEU A 626 -7.36 39.30 -34.64
N ALA A 627 -7.99 38.69 -35.63
CA ALA A 627 -8.88 39.36 -36.59
C ALA A 627 -10.20 39.79 -35.92
N PRO A 628 -10.83 40.90 -36.38
CA PRO A 628 -12.21 41.23 -36.02
C PRO A 628 -13.19 40.16 -36.49
N GLY A 629 -14.25 39.93 -35.70
CA GLY A 629 -15.38 39.08 -36.11
C GLY A 629 -16.23 39.72 -37.23
N ASP A 630 -17.22 38.97 -37.72
CA ASP A 630 -18.11 39.42 -38.81
C ASP A 630 -18.79 40.76 -38.47
N GLY A 631 -18.42 41.81 -39.21
CA GLY A 631 -18.93 43.17 -39.03
C GLY A 631 -18.13 44.04 -38.05
N GLU A 632 -17.19 43.49 -37.27
CA GLU A 632 -16.37 44.23 -36.30
C GLU A 632 -15.23 45.05 -36.94
N THR A 633 -14.98 44.88 -38.25
CA THR A 633 -13.98 45.64 -39.01
C THR A 633 -14.18 47.15 -38.86
N TRP A 634 -13.12 47.87 -38.49
CA TRP A 634 -13.11 49.32 -38.23
C TRP A 634 -14.16 49.81 -37.21
N THR A 635 -14.41 49.03 -36.15
CA THR A 635 -15.29 49.45 -35.03
C THR A 635 -14.55 50.14 -33.88
N ARG A 636 -13.22 50.09 -33.82
CA ARG A 636 -12.44 50.73 -32.75
C ARG A 636 -12.05 52.17 -33.12
N THR A 637 -11.97 53.04 -32.11
CA THR A 637 -11.52 54.42 -32.22
C THR A 637 -10.24 54.67 -31.43
N CYS A 638 -9.33 55.51 -31.93
CA CYS A 638 -8.04 55.87 -31.32
C CYS A 638 -8.12 57.11 -30.41
N ASP A 639 -9.29 57.56 -29.98
CA ASP A 639 -9.43 58.83 -29.24
C ASP A 639 -8.58 58.90 -27.96
N GLU A 640 -8.64 57.86 -27.13
CA GLU A 640 -7.91 57.79 -25.86
C GLU A 640 -6.62 56.97 -25.97
N GLU A 641 -6.73 55.74 -26.49
CA GLU A 641 -5.62 54.79 -26.66
C GLU A 641 -5.75 53.99 -27.97
N ILE A 642 -4.61 53.66 -28.57
CA ILE A 642 -4.48 52.61 -29.58
C ILE A 642 -4.37 51.28 -28.84
N ARG A 643 -5.10 50.24 -29.25
CA ARG A 643 -5.04 48.91 -28.66
C ARG A 643 -5.07 47.82 -29.73
N ILE A 644 -3.89 47.34 -30.12
CA ILE A 644 -3.68 46.37 -31.21
C ILE A 644 -3.38 44.99 -30.61
N PRO A 645 -4.13 43.92 -30.95
CA PRO A 645 -3.80 42.56 -30.52
C PRO A 645 -2.55 42.04 -31.26
N LEU A 646 -1.64 41.37 -30.56
CA LEU A 646 -0.35 40.89 -31.10
C LEU A 646 -0.17 39.36 -31.05
N GLY A 647 -0.87 38.67 -30.15
CA GLY A 647 -0.63 37.26 -29.87
C GLY A 647 -1.31 36.77 -28.59
N ARG A 648 -0.96 35.57 -28.12
CA ARG A 648 -1.52 34.95 -26.90
C ARG A 648 -0.54 34.98 -25.72
N ALA A 649 -1.00 35.43 -24.56
CA ALA A 649 -0.29 35.38 -23.29
C ALA A 649 -0.92 34.27 -22.42
N GLY A 650 -0.39 33.06 -22.52
CA GLY A 650 -1.04 31.85 -22.00
C GLY A 650 -2.16 31.32 -22.92
N ALA A 651 -2.94 30.36 -22.43
CA ALA A 651 -3.91 29.62 -23.25
C ALA A 651 -4.97 30.51 -23.95
N THR A 652 -5.60 31.44 -23.23
CA THR A 652 -6.83 32.14 -23.68
C THR A 652 -6.72 33.67 -23.82
N LYS A 653 -5.77 34.31 -23.15
CA LYS A 653 -5.67 35.78 -23.08
C LYS A 653 -4.89 36.35 -24.26
N LEU A 654 -5.41 37.39 -24.91
CA LEU A 654 -4.69 38.12 -25.95
C LEU A 654 -3.76 39.19 -25.35
N GLN A 655 -2.47 39.15 -25.71
CA GLN A 655 -1.57 40.28 -25.49
C GLN A 655 -1.89 41.38 -26.49
N HIS A 656 -1.94 42.62 -25.99
CA HIS A 656 -2.18 43.80 -26.78
C HIS A 656 -1.03 44.80 -26.63
N LEU A 657 -0.64 45.44 -27.71
CA LEU A 657 0.08 46.71 -27.67
C LEU A 657 -0.91 47.83 -27.32
N THR A 658 -0.63 48.58 -26.26
CA THR A 658 -1.45 49.73 -25.84
C THR A 658 -0.62 51.01 -25.87
N LEU A 659 -1.07 52.03 -26.62
CA LEU A 659 -0.37 53.32 -26.79
C LEU A 659 -1.31 54.51 -26.63
N GLY A 660 -0.79 55.66 -26.22
CA GLY A 660 -1.54 56.91 -26.03
C GLY A 660 -1.83 57.27 -24.58
N LYS A 661 -1.69 56.32 -23.65
CA LYS A 661 -2.09 56.46 -22.24
C LYS A 661 -0.90 56.43 -21.30
N GLY A 662 -0.94 57.22 -20.24
CA GLY A 662 0.17 57.30 -19.27
C GLY A 662 1.51 57.59 -19.94
N THR A 663 2.52 56.79 -19.62
CA THR A 663 3.87 56.72 -20.23
C THR A 663 3.91 55.85 -21.49
N SER A 664 2.91 55.02 -21.75
CA SER A 664 2.84 54.10 -22.89
C SER A 664 2.57 54.88 -24.19
N GLN A 665 3.63 55.39 -24.81
CA GLN A 665 3.55 56.32 -25.96
C GLN A 665 4.44 55.91 -27.13
N HIS A 666 5.60 55.31 -26.86
CA HIS A 666 6.59 54.88 -27.85
C HIS A 666 7.08 53.48 -27.48
N VAL A 667 7.42 52.69 -28.50
CA VAL A 667 7.74 51.26 -28.42
C VAL A 667 9.19 51.02 -28.83
N LEU A 668 9.96 50.39 -27.96
CA LEU A 668 11.28 49.86 -28.30
C LEU A 668 11.14 48.35 -28.58
N LEU A 669 11.56 47.89 -29.75
CA LEU A 669 11.41 46.51 -30.19
C LEU A 669 12.78 45.90 -30.52
N ALA A 670 13.10 44.74 -29.95
CA ALA A 670 14.29 44.01 -30.36
C ALA A 670 14.16 42.48 -30.32
N GLY A 671 15.03 41.84 -31.09
CA GLY A 671 15.20 40.39 -31.15
C GLY A 671 16.21 40.02 -32.23
N LYS A 672 16.99 38.95 -32.01
CA LYS A 672 18.03 38.51 -32.96
C LYS A 672 17.41 38.10 -34.32
N THR A 673 18.21 37.99 -35.39
CA THR A 673 17.75 37.39 -36.65
C THR A 673 17.10 36.02 -36.41
N GLY A 674 15.92 35.79 -36.98
CA GLY A 674 15.11 34.58 -36.78
C GLY A 674 14.21 34.57 -35.54
N SER A 675 14.27 35.59 -34.67
CA SER A 675 13.44 35.67 -33.45
C SER A 675 11.93 35.90 -33.70
N GLY A 676 11.54 36.38 -34.88
CA GLY A 676 10.15 36.75 -35.21
C GLY A 676 9.85 38.26 -35.26
N LYS A 677 10.87 39.13 -35.13
CA LYS A 677 10.74 40.61 -35.22
C LYS A 677 9.90 41.08 -36.42
N SER A 678 10.25 40.65 -37.63
CA SER A 678 9.54 40.98 -38.87
C SER A 678 8.07 40.54 -38.84
N THR A 679 7.81 39.30 -38.40
CA THR A 679 6.46 38.76 -38.25
C THR A 679 5.62 39.59 -37.28
N LEU A 680 6.18 40.02 -36.16
CA LEU A 680 5.50 40.90 -35.21
C LEU A 680 5.15 42.27 -35.83
N LEU A 681 6.04 42.85 -36.63
CA LEU A 681 5.75 44.10 -37.36
C LEU A 681 4.60 43.90 -38.36
N HIS A 682 4.59 42.79 -39.10
CA HIS A 682 3.48 42.44 -40.00
C HIS A 682 2.15 42.21 -39.27
N VAL A 683 2.16 41.46 -38.17
CA VAL A 683 1.00 41.22 -37.31
C VAL A 683 0.43 42.54 -36.78
N LEU A 684 1.30 43.43 -36.29
CA LEU A 684 0.92 44.73 -35.74
C LEU A 684 0.23 45.60 -36.80
N ILE A 685 0.87 45.81 -37.96
CA ILE A 685 0.34 46.67 -39.04
C ILE A 685 -0.96 46.09 -39.60
N THR A 686 -1.01 44.77 -39.84
CA THR A 686 -2.19 44.10 -40.39
C THR A 686 -3.37 44.15 -39.41
N ALA A 687 -3.17 43.76 -38.14
CA ALA A 687 -4.23 43.80 -37.13
C ALA A 687 -4.73 45.23 -36.88
N ALA A 688 -3.83 46.23 -36.82
CA ALA A 688 -4.21 47.62 -36.70
C ALA A 688 -5.10 48.09 -37.87
N SER A 689 -4.73 47.72 -39.11
CA SER A 689 -5.45 48.07 -40.33
C SER A 689 -6.85 47.44 -40.46
N MET A 690 -7.08 46.30 -39.79
CA MET A 690 -8.37 45.63 -39.70
C MET A 690 -9.28 46.20 -38.60
N TRP A 691 -8.71 46.59 -37.46
CA TRP A 691 -9.47 47.07 -36.30
C TRP A 691 -9.81 48.57 -36.34
N TYR A 692 -9.00 49.37 -37.03
CA TYR A 692 -9.11 50.84 -37.12
C TYR A 692 -9.18 51.31 -38.58
N SER A 693 -9.88 52.41 -38.86
CA SER A 693 -9.94 53.01 -40.19
C SER A 693 -8.72 53.91 -40.50
N PRO A 694 -8.50 54.32 -41.77
CA PRO A 694 -7.45 55.27 -42.15
C PRO A 694 -7.60 56.67 -41.51
N ASP A 695 -8.81 57.01 -41.06
CA ASP A 695 -9.11 58.27 -40.35
C ASP A 695 -8.74 58.15 -38.85
N GLU A 696 -8.58 56.93 -38.35
CA GLU A 696 -8.28 56.62 -36.96
C GLU A 696 -6.79 56.39 -36.69
N ILE A 697 -6.09 55.68 -37.59
CA ILE A 697 -4.65 55.42 -37.50
C ILE A 697 -3.99 55.48 -38.89
N GLU A 698 -2.77 56.01 -38.94
CA GLU A 698 -1.95 56.05 -40.15
C GLU A 698 -0.50 55.60 -39.88
N PHE A 699 0.16 55.07 -40.90
CA PHE A 699 1.50 54.49 -40.79
C PHE A 699 2.55 55.22 -41.65
N TYR A 700 3.72 55.43 -41.07
CA TYR A 700 4.95 55.77 -41.75
C TYR A 700 5.92 54.61 -41.54
N LEU A 701 6.33 53.95 -42.62
CA LEU A 701 7.11 52.71 -42.57
C LEU A 701 8.51 52.96 -43.15
N VAL A 702 9.56 52.56 -42.44
CA VAL A 702 10.96 52.73 -42.87
C VAL A 702 11.72 51.43 -42.65
N ASP A 703 12.26 50.85 -43.72
CA ASP A 703 13.15 49.67 -43.68
C ASP A 703 14.53 50.04 -44.22
N PHE A 704 15.54 50.05 -43.34
CA PHE A 704 16.95 50.29 -43.70
C PHE A 704 17.68 49.04 -44.23
N LYS A 705 17.03 47.89 -44.18
CA LYS A 705 17.63 46.62 -44.62
C LYS A 705 17.63 46.52 -46.14
N LYS A 706 18.46 45.62 -46.67
CA LYS A 706 18.34 45.12 -48.06
C LYS A 706 17.18 44.12 -48.17
N GLY A 707 16.02 44.54 -47.68
CA GLY A 707 14.81 43.76 -47.52
C GLY A 707 13.64 44.54 -48.09
N VAL A 708 12.67 43.79 -48.61
CA VAL A 708 11.41 44.33 -49.14
C VAL A 708 10.27 44.15 -48.13
N GLU A 709 10.59 44.16 -46.83
CA GLU A 709 9.69 43.75 -45.73
C GLU A 709 8.36 44.55 -45.79
N PHE A 710 8.45 45.87 -45.97
CA PHE A 710 7.27 46.73 -46.07
C PHE A 710 6.70 46.92 -47.50
N LYS A 711 7.32 46.33 -48.54
CA LYS A 711 6.87 46.44 -49.95
C LYS A 711 5.47 45.84 -50.18
N ALA A 712 5.07 44.86 -49.36
CA ALA A 712 3.72 44.30 -49.39
C ALA A 712 2.60 45.35 -49.18
N TYR A 713 2.90 46.46 -48.49
CA TYR A 713 1.94 47.55 -48.30
C TYR A 713 1.93 48.58 -49.45
N CYS A 714 2.96 48.56 -50.32
CA CYS A 714 3.12 49.46 -51.46
C CYS A 714 2.29 49.00 -52.67
N ASN A 715 2.42 47.72 -53.06
CA ASN A 715 1.96 47.20 -54.36
C ASN A 715 0.50 47.55 -54.70
N ASP A 716 -0.42 47.33 -53.75
CA ASP A 716 -1.85 47.67 -53.88
C ASP A 716 -2.26 48.91 -53.06
N ARG A 717 -1.30 49.73 -52.62
CA ARG A 717 -1.47 50.99 -51.84
C ARG A 717 -2.45 50.89 -50.66
N LEU A 718 -2.00 50.38 -49.51
CA LEU A 718 -2.82 50.30 -48.30
C LEU A 718 -3.23 51.72 -47.80
N PRO A 719 -4.54 52.02 -47.59
CA PRO A 719 -5.03 53.39 -47.39
C PRO A 719 -4.63 54.03 -46.04
N HIS A 720 -4.20 53.23 -45.07
CA HIS A 720 -3.63 53.72 -43.80
C HIS A 720 -2.20 54.25 -43.95
N VAL A 721 -1.48 53.91 -45.03
CA VAL A 721 -0.06 54.24 -45.18
C VAL A 721 0.09 55.65 -45.76
N ARG A 722 1.13 56.37 -45.32
CA ARG A 722 1.46 57.74 -45.76
C ARG A 722 2.83 57.83 -46.43
N ALA A 723 3.80 57.07 -45.92
CA ALA A 723 5.08 56.85 -46.57
C ALA A 723 5.57 55.42 -46.32
N VAL A 724 6.24 54.85 -47.32
CA VAL A 724 7.06 53.64 -47.17
C VAL A 724 8.43 53.90 -47.77
N ALA A 725 9.46 53.71 -46.97
CA ALA A 725 10.84 53.60 -47.42
C ALA A 725 11.19 52.10 -47.51
N VAL A 726 11.56 51.64 -48.70
CA VAL A 726 11.99 50.25 -48.97
C VAL A 726 13.42 50.30 -49.51
N GLU A 727 14.32 49.51 -48.93
CA GLU A 727 15.76 49.54 -49.24
C GLU A 727 16.35 50.97 -49.19
N SER A 728 15.98 51.74 -48.17
CA SER A 728 16.16 53.20 -48.18
C SER A 728 17.43 53.72 -47.52
N ASP A 729 18.09 54.68 -48.15
CA ASP A 729 19.22 55.44 -47.57
C ASP A 729 18.80 56.28 -46.34
N ARG A 730 19.80 56.62 -45.51
CA ARG A 730 19.67 57.38 -44.25
C ARG A 730 18.97 58.73 -44.46
N GLU A 731 19.19 59.35 -45.61
CA GLU A 731 18.58 60.60 -46.08
C GLU A 731 17.05 60.53 -46.20
N PHE A 732 16.49 59.45 -46.76
CA PHE A 732 15.03 59.35 -46.88
C PHE A 732 14.38 59.10 -45.52
N GLY A 733 15.00 58.24 -44.69
CA GLY A 733 14.59 58.06 -43.29
C GLY A 733 14.59 59.39 -42.52
N LEU A 734 15.63 60.22 -42.72
CA LEU A 734 15.71 61.56 -42.13
C LEU A 734 14.60 62.48 -42.68
N SER A 735 14.25 62.35 -43.95
CA SER A 735 13.13 63.10 -44.55
C SER A 735 11.77 62.72 -43.97
N VAL A 736 11.53 61.45 -43.66
CA VAL A 736 10.35 61.00 -42.90
C VAL A 736 10.31 61.65 -41.51
N LEU A 737 11.45 61.72 -40.80
CA LEU A 737 11.54 62.42 -39.52
C LEU A 737 11.28 63.92 -39.63
N HIS A 738 11.79 64.59 -40.68
CA HIS A 738 11.48 65.99 -40.96
C HIS A 738 9.99 66.22 -41.23
N ARG A 739 9.36 65.36 -42.04
CA ARG A 739 7.93 65.43 -42.35
C ARG A 739 7.06 65.29 -41.10
N LEU A 740 7.48 64.46 -40.16
CA LEU A 740 6.79 64.28 -38.88
C LEU A 740 7.04 65.46 -37.90
N ASP A 741 8.19 66.13 -37.96
CA ASP A 741 8.43 67.39 -37.23
C ASP A 741 7.62 68.57 -37.80
N GLU A 742 7.35 68.61 -39.10
CA GLU A 742 6.36 69.53 -39.69
C GLU A 742 4.94 69.25 -39.18
N GLU A 743 4.52 67.99 -39.18
CA GLU A 743 3.20 67.57 -38.72
C GLU A 743 3.01 67.85 -37.21
N LEU A 744 4.06 67.65 -36.41
CA LEU A 744 4.05 67.98 -34.98
C LEU A 744 3.85 69.48 -34.74
N LYS A 745 4.46 70.35 -35.56
CA LYS A 745 4.23 71.80 -35.52
C LYS A 745 2.81 72.15 -35.95
N ARG A 746 2.32 71.58 -37.07
CA ARG A 746 0.94 71.78 -37.57
C ARG A 746 -0.09 71.44 -36.49
N ARG A 747 0.03 70.27 -35.87
CA ARG A 747 -0.84 69.86 -34.74
C ARG A 747 -0.65 70.79 -33.54
N GLY A 748 0.58 71.18 -33.22
CA GLY A 748 0.91 72.14 -32.15
C GLY A 748 0.23 73.51 -32.29
N ASP A 749 0.10 74.02 -33.52
CA ASP A 749 -0.54 75.31 -33.80
C ASP A 749 -2.06 75.18 -33.87
N LEU A 750 -2.59 74.14 -34.54
CA LEU A 750 -4.02 73.84 -34.60
C LEU A 750 -4.61 73.54 -33.20
N PHE A 751 -3.87 72.86 -32.33
CA PHE A 751 -4.34 72.60 -30.95
C PHE A 751 -4.43 73.90 -30.14
N ARG A 752 -3.54 74.87 -30.43
CA ARG A 752 -3.54 76.19 -29.81
C ARG A 752 -4.68 77.07 -30.31
N GLU A 753 -5.02 76.98 -31.60
CA GLU A 753 -6.22 77.59 -32.20
C GLU A 753 -7.51 77.03 -31.55
N LEU A 754 -7.61 75.71 -31.43
CA LEU A 754 -8.77 75.01 -30.88
C LEU A 754 -8.87 75.06 -29.33
N GLY A 755 -7.82 75.49 -28.63
CA GLY A 755 -7.76 75.57 -27.17
C GLY A 755 -7.67 74.20 -26.48
N VAL A 756 -7.06 73.20 -27.12
CA VAL A 756 -7.01 71.79 -26.67
C VAL A 756 -5.58 71.33 -26.37
N GLN A 757 -5.45 70.19 -25.67
CA GLN A 757 -4.16 69.63 -25.25
C GLN A 757 -3.96 68.15 -25.62
N SER A 758 -4.89 67.53 -26.36
CA SER A 758 -4.78 66.13 -26.81
C SER A 758 -5.52 65.88 -28.12
N ILE A 759 -5.09 64.88 -28.89
CA ILE A 759 -5.69 64.51 -30.17
C ILE A 759 -7.19 64.18 -30.06
N GLY A 760 -7.62 63.42 -29.05
CA GLY A 760 -9.04 63.12 -28.82
C GLY A 760 -9.88 64.36 -28.48
N ALA A 761 -9.29 65.41 -27.90
CA ALA A 761 -9.96 66.69 -27.71
C ALA A 761 -9.99 67.52 -29.01
N ALA A 762 -8.91 67.49 -29.80
CA ALA A 762 -8.83 68.15 -31.10
C ALA A 762 -9.88 67.62 -32.08
N ARG A 763 -9.97 66.29 -32.24
CA ARG A 763 -11.00 65.61 -33.06
C ARG A 763 -12.42 66.05 -32.67
N LYS A 764 -12.73 66.06 -31.38
CA LYS A 764 -14.03 66.49 -30.85
C LYS A 764 -14.31 67.97 -31.09
N ALA A 765 -13.29 68.82 -31.12
CA ALA A 765 -13.42 70.23 -31.49
C ALA A 765 -13.62 70.43 -33.00
N ILE A 766 -12.86 69.72 -33.84
CA ILE A 766 -12.96 69.72 -35.31
C ILE A 766 -14.36 69.26 -35.76
N ALA A 767 -14.83 68.12 -35.26
CA ALA A 767 -16.17 67.61 -35.54
C ALA A 767 -17.28 68.57 -35.06
N LYS A 768 -17.11 69.21 -33.89
CA LYS A 768 -18.05 70.22 -33.38
C LYS A 768 -18.06 71.51 -34.23
N GLN A 769 -16.98 71.83 -34.92
CA GLN A 769 -16.89 72.93 -35.88
C GLN A 769 -17.43 72.58 -37.27
N GLY A 770 -17.72 71.30 -37.55
CA GLY A 770 -18.12 70.85 -38.89
C GLY A 770 -16.99 70.90 -39.92
N ARG A 771 -15.72 70.80 -39.47
CA ARG A 771 -14.55 70.70 -40.35
C ARG A 771 -14.42 69.28 -40.91
N ASP A 772 -14.33 69.18 -42.23
CA ASP A 772 -14.10 67.95 -42.98
C ASP A 772 -12.59 67.61 -42.97
N GLU A 773 -12.05 67.34 -41.78
CA GLU A 773 -10.61 67.11 -41.55
C GLU A 773 -10.41 65.91 -40.60
N ALA A 774 -9.97 64.77 -41.16
CA ALA A 774 -9.50 63.64 -40.35
C ALA A 774 -8.19 63.98 -39.63
N MET A 775 -8.03 63.40 -38.43
CA MET A 775 -6.81 63.48 -37.64
C MET A 775 -6.47 62.10 -37.08
N PRO A 776 -5.92 61.19 -37.90
CA PRO A 776 -5.46 59.88 -37.45
C PRO A 776 -4.32 60.01 -36.44
N ARG A 777 -4.18 58.99 -35.58
CA ARG A 777 -2.93 58.81 -34.83
C ARG A 777 -1.85 58.31 -35.76
N THR A 778 -0.70 58.96 -35.72
CA THR A 778 0.44 58.66 -36.59
C THR A 778 1.33 57.66 -35.89
N LEU A 779 1.57 56.49 -36.47
CA LEU A 779 2.55 55.51 -35.99
C LEU A 779 3.72 55.43 -36.98
N LEU A 780 4.86 55.96 -36.57
CA LEU A 780 6.14 55.73 -37.24
C LEU A 780 6.67 54.36 -36.82
N VAL A 781 6.96 53.50 -37.80
CA VAL A 781 7.62 52.20 -37.62
C VAL A 781 8.94 52.27 -38.40
N ILE A 782 10.05 52.26 -37.68
CA ILE A 782 11.39 52.12 -38.27
C ILE A 782 11.90 50.74 -37.87
N ASP A 783 12.25 49.89 -38.82
CA ASP A 783 13.02 48.69 -38.53
C ASP A 783 14.52 48.89 -38.83
N GLU A 784 15.36 48.19 -38.06
CA GLU A 784 16.81 48.38 -38.00
C GLU A 784 17.22 49.84 -37.76
N PHE A 785 16.58 50.52 -36.80
CA PHE A 785 16.76 51.96 -36.56
C PHE A 785 18.21 52.39 -36.27
N GLN A 786 19.06 51.45 -35.84
CA GLN A 786 20.48 51.71 -35.60
C GLN A 786 21.25 52.18 -36.87
N GLU A 787 20.74 51.90 -38.07
CA GLU A 787 21.35 52.33 -39.33
C GLU A 787 21.34 53.87 -39.52
N PHE A 788 20.50 54.61 -38.78
CA PHE A 788 20.65 56.06 -38.67
C PHE A 788 21.99 56.47 -38.03
N PHE A 789 22.58 55.62 -37.19
CA PHE A 789 23.64 55.95 -36.24
C PHE A 789 24.94 55.15 -36.46
N THR A 790 25.05 54.42 -37.57
CA THR A 790 26.27 53.67 -37.95
C THR A 790 27.46 54.55 -38.28
N GLU A 791 27.22 55.81 -38.66
CA GLU A 791 28.24 56.86 -38.86
C GLU A 791 27.98 58.04 -37.91
N ASP A 792 29.04 58.64 -37.34
CA ASP A 792 28.95 59.91 -36.60
C ASP A 792 29.08 61.08 -37.58
N ASP A 793 27.97 61.38 -38.24
CA ASP A 793 27.84 62.42 -39.24
C ASP A 793 26.67 63.38 -38.93
N LYS A 794 26.42 64.32 -39.84
CA LYS A 794 25.32 65.26 -39.70
C LYS A 794 23.94 64.58 -39.79
N LEU A 795 23.80 63.51 -40.57
CA LEU A 795 22.52 62.79 -40.71
C LEU A 795 22.13 62.10 -39.39
N ALA A 796 23.07 61.44 -38.71
CA ALA A 796 22.88 60.86 -37.39
C ALA A 796 22.50 61.92 -36.34
N GLN A 797 23.18 63.06 -36.35
CA GLN A 797 22.94 64.15 -35.41
C GLN A 797 21.56 64.80 -35.62
N ASP A 798 21.17 65.09 -36.86
CA ASP A 798 19.85 65.63 -37.17
C ASP A 798 18.72 64.59 -36.89
N ALA A 799 18.92 63.32 -37.24
CA ALA A 799 17.97 62.24 -36.95
C ALA A 799 17.74 62.06 -35.45
N GLY A 800 18.81 62.06 -34.64
CA GLY A 800 18.72 61.98 -33.19
C GLY A 800 17.96 63.16 -32.56
N LEU A 801 18.17 64.39 -33.06
CA LEU A 801 17.47 65.59 -32.60
C LEU A 801 15.98 65.60 -32.97
N LEU A 802 15.61 65.02 -34.12
CA LEU A 802 14.21 64.87 -34.53
C LEU A 802 13.52 63.75 -33.74
N LEU A 803 14.19 62.61 -33.53
CA LEU A 803 13.68 61.49 -32.72
C LEU A 803 13.45 61.90 -31.26
N ASP A 804 14.38 62.60 -30.60
CA ASP A 804 14.17 63.14 -29.24
C ASP A 804 12.94 64.04 -29.17
N ARG A 805 12.74 64.92 -30.18
CA ARG A 805 11.58 65.82 -30.24
C ARG A 805 10.28 65.05 -30.42
N LEU A 806 10.22 64.13 -31.38
CA LEU A 806 9.05 63.30 -31.65
C LEU A 806 8.67 62.44 -30.43
N VAL A 807 9.64 61.80 -29.78
CA VAL A 807 9.41 60.98 -28.59
C VAL A 807 9.02 61.82 -27.36
N ARG A 808 9.60 63.02 -27.17
CA ARG A 808 9.26 63.89 -26.02
C ARG A 808 7.95 64.67 -26.19
N GLN A 809 7.53 64.98 -27.41
CA GLN A 809 6.38 65.85 -27.69
C GLN A 809 5.18 65.15 -28.37
N GLY A 810 5.40 64.03 -29.08
CA GLY A 810 4.39 63.33 -29.87
C GLY A 810 3.18 62.83 -29.08
N ARG A 811 3.38 62.50 -27.79
CA ARG A 811 2.34 62.13 -26.80
C ARG A 811 1.08 63.00 -26.86
N ALA A 812 1.22 64.32 -26.94
CA ALA A 812 0.06 65.22 -26.97
C ALA A 812 -0.69 65.14 -28.31
N PHE A 813 0.07 65.07 -29.40
CA PHE A 813 -0.41 65.18 -30.78
C PHE A 813 -0.85 63.85 -31.40
N GLY A 814 -0.83 62.77 -30.62
CA GLY A 814 -1.17 61.42 -31.08
C GLY A 814 -0.14 60.83 -32.05
N MET A 815 1.12 61.20 -31.89
CA MET A 815 2.23 60.73 -32.71
C MET A 815 3.06 59.74 -31.89
N HIS A 816 3.21 58.53 -32.44
CA HIS A 816 3.77 57.36 -31.80
C HIS A 816 4.96 56.84 -32.64
N VAL A 817 5.94 56.24 -31.98
CA VAL A 817 7.17 55.76 -32.62
C VAL A 817 7.46 54.35 -32.13
N LEU A 818 7.68 53.43 -33.07
CA LEU A 818 8.20 52.09 -32.85
C LEU A 818 9.59 52.02 -33.50
N LEU A 819 10.61 51.75 -32.69
CA LEU A 819 12.00 51.53 -33.14
C LEU A 819 12.35 50.05 -33.01
N GLY A 820 12.48 49.37 -34.15
CA GLY A 820 12.88 47.96 -34.26
C GLY A 820 14.39 47.83 -34.49
N SER A 821 15.03 46.84 -33.86
CA SER A 821 16.46 46.57 -34.00
C SER A 821 16.81 45.10 -33.74
N GLN A 822 17.89 44.59 -34.34
CA GLN A 822 18.49 43.31 -33.90
C GLN A 822 19.35 43.43 -32.64
N THR A 823 19.99 44.58 -32.39
CA THR A 823 20.83 44.82 -31.20
C THR A 823 21.01 46.31 -30.94
N LEU A 824 20.85 46.74 -29.69
CA LEU A 824 21.15 48.12 -29.28
C LEU A 824 22.64 48.41 -29.18
N SER A 825 23.50 47.40 -29.32
CA SER A 825 24.97 47.53 -29.19
C SER A 825 25.62 48.37 -30.31
N GLY A 826 24.86 48.83 -31.30
CA GLY A 826 25.29 49.83 -32.29
C GLY A 826 24.73 51.24 -32.07
N ALA A 827 23.65 51.41 -31.29
CA ALA A 827 22.85 52.64 -31.26
C ALA A 827 23.38 53.73 -30.30
N TYR A 828 24.70 53.80 -30.07
CA TYR A 828 25.32 54.64 -29.03
C TYR A 828 24.99 56.15 -29.13
N SER A 829 24.72 56.64 -30.34
CA SER A 829 24.45 58.05 -30.62
C SER A 829 23.03 58.49 -30.25
N LEU A 830 22.08 57.56 -30.05
CA LEU A 830 20.75 57.90 -29.55
C LEU A 830 20.80 58.12 -28.04
N ALA A 831 20.44 59.32 -27.58
CA ALA A 831 20.56 59.69 -26.19
C ALA A 831 19.74 58.76 -25.26
N ARG A 832 20.37 58.26 -24.17
CA ARG A 832 19.69 57.44 -23.14
C ARG A 832 18.42 58.11 -22.58
N SER A 833 18.34 59.44 -22.58
CA SER A 833 17.13 60.20 -22.22
C SER A 833 15.95 59.92 -23.15
N THR A 834 16.20 59.79 -24.45
CA THR A 834 15.18 59.50 -25.48
C THR A 834 14.69 58.07 -25.34
N VAL A 835 15.61 57.11 -25.21
CA VAL A 835 15.30 55.69 -24.94
C VAL A 835 14.52 55.56 -23.63
N GLY A 836 14.87 56.33 -22.59
CA GLY A 836 14.16 56.41 -21.31
C GLY A 836 12.78 57.05 -21.35
N GLN A 837 12.29 57.56 -22.49
CA GLN A 837 10.88 57.91 -22.70
C GLN A 837 10.09 56.80 -23.40
N MET A 838 10.76 55.76 -23.91
CA MET A 838 10.15 54.60 -24.57
C MET A 838 9.78 53.56 -23.51
N ALA A 839 8.67 53.81 -22.81
CA ALA A 839 8.23 52.99 -21.68
C ALA A 839 7.66 51.63 -22.09
N VAL A 840 7.12 51.51 -23.32
CA VAL A 840 6.73 50.21 -23.88
C VAL A 840 7.94 49.58 -24.54
N ARG A 841 8.28 48.37 -24.15
CA ARG A 841 9.44 47.62 -24.62
C ARG A 841 9.01 46.19 -24.92
N ILE A 842 9.35 45.72 -26.11
CA ILE A 842 9.03 44.37 -26.57
C ILE A 842 10.34 43.68 -26.92
N ALA A 843 10.65 42.62 -26.19
CA ALA A 843 11.86 41.84 -26.40
C ALA A 843 11.47 40.43 -26.86
N LEU A 844 11.80 40.07 -28.10
CA LEU A 844 11.88 38.68 -28.54
C LEU A 844 13.25 38.10 -28.15
N GLN A 845 13.49 36.82 -28.41
CA GLN A 845 14.75 36.15 -28.08
C GLN A 845 15.99 36.95 -28.55
N CYS A 846 16.87 37.32 -27.62
CA CYS A 846 18.08 38.11 -27.85
C CYS A 846 19.25 37.64 -26.97
N SER A 847 20.40 38.33 -27.00
CA SER A 847 21.50 38.05 -26.06
C SER A 847 21.18 38.57 -24.66
N GLU A 848 21.96 38.13 -23.65
CA GLU A 848 21.85 38.67 -22.28
C GLU A 848 22.10 40.19 -22.25
N THR A 849 23.15 40.63 -22.94
CA THR A 849 23.51 42.05 -23.08
C THR A 849 22.38 42.85 -23.74
N ASP A 850 21.77 42.33 -24.80
CA ASP A 850 20.62 42.97 -25.46
C ASP A 850 19.40 43.01 -24.55
N SER A 851 19.17 41.98 -23.73
CA SER A 851 18.08 41.94 -22.75
C SER A 851 18.25 43.07 -21.73
N TYR A 852 19.46 43.25 -21.17
CA TYR A 852 19.73 44.34 -20.23
C TYR A 852 19.66 45.73 -20.88
N LEU A 853 20.10 45.89 -22.14
CA LEU A 853 20.00 47.15 -22.88
C LEU A 853 18.55 47.51 -23.25
N ILE A 854 17.71 46.51 -23.55
CA ILE A 854 16.30 46.71 -23.93
C ILE A 854 15.41 46.86 -22.71
N LEU A 855 15.54 45.99 -21.70
CA LEU A 855 14.63 45.93 -20.55
C LEU A 855 15.16 46.79 -19.40
N SER A 856 15.97 46.24 -18.51
CA SER A 856 16.64 46.96 -17.43
C SER A 856 17.93 46.24 -17.04
N GLU A 857 18.85 46.90 -16.32
CA GLU A 857 20.20 46.39 -16.02
C GLU A 857 20.21 45.10 -15.16
N ASP A 858 19.04 44.67 -14.66
CA ASP A 858 18.75 43.45 -13.90
C ASP A 858 17.86 42.43 -14.64
N ASN A 859 17.27 42.78 -15.81
CA ASN A 859 16.24 41.98 -16.47
C ASN A 859 16.79 41.18 -17.66
N ALA A 860 17.33 39.98 -17.37
CA ALA A 860 17.88 39.04 -18.35
C ALA A 860 16.82 38.22 -19.12
N ALA A 861 15.52 38.39 -18.82
CA ALA A 861 14.49 37.41 -19.18
C ALA A 861 14.32 37.15 -20.69
N ALA A 862 14.71 38.09 -21.58
CA ALA A 862 14.64 37.87 -23.02
C ALA A 862 15.72 36.89 -23.55
N ARG A 863 16.76 36.59 -22.76
CA ARG A 863 17.68 35.47 -23.00
C ARG A 863 16.97 34.11 -22.86
N LEU A 864 15.97 34.02 -21.97
CA LEU A 864 15.31 32.78 -21.60
C LEU A 864 14.14 32.39 -22.51
N LEU A 865 13.77 33.24 -23.47
CA LEU A 865 12.83 32.94 -24.55
C LEU A 865 13.43 31.87 -25.48
N ASN A 866 12.63 30.92 -25.96
CA ASN A 866 13.11 29.72 -26.67
C ASN A 866 12.44 29.48 -28.04
N ARG A 867 11.25 30.03 -28.30
CA ARG A 867 10.51 29.84 -29.56
C ARG A 867 10.60 31.09 -30.45
N PRO A 868 10.69 30.96 -31.78
CA PRO A 868 10.42 32.08 -32.68
C PRO A 868 9.02 32.64 -32.44
N GLY A 869 8.89 33.97 -32.40
CA GLY A 869 7.66 34.66 -32.02
C GLY A 869 7.38 34.67 -30.51
N GLU A 870 8.18 34.02 -29.66
CA GLU A 870 8.09 34.21 -28.21
C GLU A 870 8.66 35.58 -27.84
N ALA A 871 7.91 36.36 -27.07
CA ALA A 871 8.22 37.73 -26.76
C ALA A 871 7.78 38.13 -25.34
N ILE A 872 8.49 39.08 -24.74
CA ILE A 872 8.08 39.77 -23.52
C ILE A 872 7.53 41.13 -23.92
N TYR A 873 6.25 41.39 -23.62
CA TYR A 873 5.69 42.73 -23.60
C TYR A 873 5.91 43.34 -22.21
N ASN A 874 6.44 44.55 -22.16
CA ASN A 874 6.64 45.31 -20.93
C ASN A 874 6.22 46.77 -21.17
N ASP A 875 5.36 47.35 -20.34
CA ASP A 875 4.92 48.75 -20.43
C ASP A 875 5.46 49.64 -19.30
N SER A 876 6.31 49.06 -18.46
CA SER A 876 6.80 49.61 -17.20
C SER A 876 8.29 49.97 -17.27
N ASN A 877 8.74 50.50 -18.42
CA ASN A 877 10.14 50.84 -18.71
C ASN A 877 11.13 49.66 -18.64
N GLY A 878 10.64 48.43 -18.76
CA GLY A 878 11.50 47.25 -18.81
C GLY A 878 11.84 46.62 -17.47
N THR A 879 11.27 47.02 -16.33
CA THR A 879 11.52 46.34 -15.04
C THR A 879 10.93 44.93 -15.01
N ILE A 880 11.48 44.03 -14.20
CA ILE A 880 11.14 42.60 -14.19
C ILE A 880 9.64 42.35 -13.92
N GLU A 881 9.01 43.15 -13.07
CA GLU A 881 7.60 43.04 -12.70
C GLU A 881 6.66 43.36 -13.87
N GLY A 882 7.11 44.18 -14.83
CA GLY A 882 6.37 44.52 -16.05
C GLY A 882 6.39 43.42 -17.12
N ASN A 883 7.18 42.35 -16.95
CA ASN A 883 7.37 41.32 -17.97
C ASN A 883 6.12 40.44 -18.16
N SER A 884 5.37 40.66 -19.24
CA SER A 884 4.24 39.84 -19.72
C SER A 884 4.66 38.99 -20.93
N PRO A 885 5.01 37.70 -20.77
CA PRO A 885 5.38 36.82 -21.88
C PRO A 885 4.17 36.48 -22.76
N PHE A 886 4.37 36.41 -24.07
CA PHE A 886 3.37 36.04 -25.05
C PHE A 886 3.98 35.41 -26.30
N GLN A 887 3.20 34.58 -26.99
CA GLN A 887 3.52 34.07 -28.32
C GLN A 887 2.84 34.97 -29.35
N VAL A 888 3.64 35.65 -30.18
CA VAL A 888 3.21 36.39 -31.37
C VAL A 888 2.52 35.43 -32.34
N CYS A 889 1.43 35.86 -32.97
CA CYS A 889 0.76 35.04 -33.97
C CYS A 889 1.60 34.84 -35.24
N TRP A 890 1.47 33.66 -35.85
CA TRP A 890 2.02 33.41 -37.16
C TRP A 890 1.10 34.00 -38.23
N LEU A 891 1.69 34.72 -39.18
CA LEU A 891 1.00 35.40 -40.29
C LEU A 891 1.78 35.14 -41.59
N PRO A 892 1.40 34.12 -42.37
CA PRO A 892 1.98 33.85 -43.69
C PRO A 892 1.72 34.99 -44.68
N ASP A 893 2.63 35.22 -45.64
CA ASP A 893 2.48 36.26 -46.69
C ASP A 893 1.13 36.21 -47.40
N ALA A 894 0.70 35.01 -47.81
CA ALA A 894 -0.57 34.84 -48.53
C ALA A 894 -1.80 35.19 -47.67
N GLU A 895 -1.76 34.92 -46.36
CA GLU A 895 -2.85 35.32 -45.45
C GLU A 895 -2.79 36.82 -45.14
N ARG A 896 -1.60 37.41 -44.97
CA ARG A 896 -1.44 38.86 -44.87
C ARG A 896 -2.08 39.54 -46.08
N ASP A 897 -1.75 39.10 -47.28
CA ASP A 897 -2.18 39.75 -48.51
C ASP A 897 -3.70 39.57 -48.75
N GLU A 898 -4.28 38.43 -48.35
CA GLU A 898 -5.75 38.21 -48.24
C GLU A 898 -6.40 39.22 -47.27
N MET A 899 -5.89 39.32 -46.04
CA MET A 899 -6.45 40.21 -45.00
C MET A 899 -6.36 41.69 -45.40
N LEU A 900 -5.22 42.11 -45.99
CA LEU A 900 -5.03 43.45 -46.51
C LEU A 900 -5.95 43.73 -47.72
N ALA A 901 -6.25 42.73 -48.56
CA ALA A 901 -7.25 42.88 -49.63
C ALA A 901 -8.65 43.12 -49.07
N GLY A 902 -9.03 42.44 -47.98
CA GLY A 902 -10.26 42.72 -47.23
C GLY A 902 -10.32 44.15 -46.67
N VAL A 903 -9.19 44.68 -46.18
CA VAL A 903 -9.08 46.09 -45.75
C VAL A 903 -9.25 47.05 -46.94
N ARG A 904 -8.62 46.78 -48.09
CA ARG A 904 -8.79 47.58 -49.32
C ARG A 904 -10.24 47.58 -49.82
N ALA A 905 -10.91 46.41 -49.83
CA ALA A 905 -12.32 46.30 -50.17
C ALA A 905 -13.22 47.08 -49.19
N THR A 906 -12.91 47.06 -47.90
CA THR A 906 -13.61 47.85 -46.88
C THR A 906 -13.46 49.36 -47.12
N ALA A 907 -12.29 49.81 -47.55
CA ALA A 907 -12.04 51.22 -47.90
C ALA A 907 -12.82 51.70 -49.12
N VAL A 908 -12.99 50.84 -50.14
CA VAL A 908 -13.84 51.15 -51.31
C VAL A 908 -15.33 51.14 -50.93
N ALA A 909 -15.75 50.28 -49.99
CA ALA A 909 -17.14 50.14 -49.58
C ALA A 909 -17.61 51.15 -48.52
N ARG A 910 -16.71 51.77 -47.74
CA ARG A 910 -17.04 52.71 -46.66
C ARG A 910 -16.42 54.09 -46.91
N PRO A 911 -17.21 55.19 -46.82
CA PRO A 911 -16.67 56.54 -46.82
C PRO A 911 -15.63 56.73 -45.71
N HIS A 912 -14.51 57.35 -46.07
CA HIS A 912 -13.39 57.75 -45.23
C HIS A 912 -12.75 58.99 -45.87
N HIS A 913 -11.92 59.74 -45.14
CA HIS A 913 -11.29 60.93 -45.72
C HIS A 913 -10.20 60.51 -46.72
N HIS A 914 -10.30 60.98 -47.96
CA HIS A 914 -9.31 60.69 -49.00
C HIS A 914 -8.01 61.46 -48.74
N ALA A 915 -7.11 60.81 -48.00
CA ALA A 915 -5.72 61.23 -47.87
C ALA A 915 -5.00 61.19 -49.24
N PRO A 916 -3.95 62.02 -49.45
CA PRO A 916 -3.08 61.88 -50.62
C PRO A 916 -2.45 60.48 -50.68
N PRO A 917 -2.10 59.99 -51.88
CA PRO A 917 -1.50 58.67 -52.05
C PRO A 917 -0.20 58.53 -51.26
N ALA A 918 0.06 57.32 -50.76
CA ALA A 918 1.27 57.02 -50.01
C ALA A 918 2.54 57.31 -50.84
N ILE A 919 3.50 58.00 -50.22
CA ILE A 919 4.81 58.24 -50.82
C ILE A 919 5.64 56.97 -50.68
N VAL A 920 5.76 56.21 -51.77
CA VAL A 920 6.65 55.04 -51.84
C VAL A 920 8.00 55.50 -52.36
N PHE A 921 9.08 55.13 -51.68
CA PHE A 921 10.45 55.37 -52.12
C PHE A 921 11.23 54.05 -52.13
N GLU A 922 11.77 53.71 -53.30
CA GLU A 922 12.64 52.56 -53.52
C GLU A 922 13.95 53.10 -54.12
N GLY A 923 15.01 53.16 -53.30
CA GLY A 923 16.21 53.98 -53.60
C GLY A 923 17.01 53.56 -54.85
N ASN A 924 16.69 52.41 -55.44
CA ASN A 924 17.31 51.85 -56.63
C ASN A 924 16.45 51.98 -57.91
N VAL A 925 15.24 52.52 -57.83
CA VAL A 925 14.33 52.71 -58.97
C VAL A 925 14.64 54.04 -59.69
N PRO A 926 14.83 54.05 -61.02
CA PRO A 926 14.95 55.29 -61.79
C PRO A 926 13.63 56.09 -61.78
N ALA A 927 13.73 57.40 -61.54
CA ALA A 927 12.58 58.30 -61.49
C ALA A 927 11.73 58.30 -62.78
N ASP A 928 10.41 58.25 -62.64
CA ASP A 928 9.46 58.20 -63.77
C ASP A 928 8.83 59.57 -64.05
N LEU A 929 8.73 59.92 -65.34
CA LEU A 929 8.07 61.16 -65.79
C LEU A 929 6.57 61.18 -65.45
N SER A 930 5.94 60.02 -65.31
CA SER A 930 4.51 59.85 -65.08
C SER A 930 4.08 59.97 -63.62
N ASP A 931 4.96 59.73 -62.64
CA ASP A 931 4.66 59.99 -61.21
C ASP A 931 4.83 61.47 -60.82
N ASN A 932 5.35 62.31 -61.72
CA ASN A 932 5.53 63.74 -61.50
C ASN A 932 4.18 64.52 -61.56
N GLN A 933 3.54 64.66 -60.40
CA GLN A 933 2.24 65.35 -60.27
C GLN A 933 2.28 66.85 -60.68
N ASP A 934 3.40 67.57 -60.48
CA ASP A 934 3.56 68.96 -60.99
C ASP A 934 3.40 68.99 -62.52
N LEU A 935 3.97 67.99 -63.21
CA LEU A 935 3.93 67.87 -64.66
C LEU A 935 2.56 67.41 -65.14
N LEU A 936 1.98 66.36 -64.54
CA LEU A 936 0.63 65.87 -64.89
C LEU A 936 -0.41 66.98 -64.76
N ALA A 937 -0.41 67.74 -63.66
CA ALA A 937 -1.34 68.86 -63.45
C ALA A 937 -1.18 69.96 -64.53
N SER A 938 0.04 70.19 -65.04
CA SER A 938 0.29 71.14 -66.13
C SER A 938 -0.20 70.66 -67.51
N LEU A 939 -0.50 69.37 -67.66
CA LEU A 939 -1.03 68.76 -68.87
C LEU A 939 -2.58 68.68 -68.89
N GLU A 940 -3.25 69.00 -67.79
CA GLU A 940 -4.72 68.91 -67.72
C GLU A 940 -5.44 69.95 -68.61
N PRO A 941 -6.58 69.59 -69.24
CA PRO A 941 -7.35 70.52 -70.07
C PRO A 941 -7.88 71.73 -69.28
N GLY A 942 -7.21 72.89 -69.46
CA GLY A 942 -7.59 74.15 -68.80
C GLY A 942 -6.70 74.56 -67.62
N ALA A 943 -5.56 73.88 -67.40
CA ALA A 943 -4.57 74.29 -66.41
C ALA A 943 -4.11 75.76 -66.60
N GLU A 944 -3.86 76.48 -65.50
CA GLU A 944 -3.31 77.84 -65.58
C GLU A 944 -1.88 77.85 -66.15
N PRO A 945 -1.50 78.83 -67.00
CA PRO A 945 -0.13 78.97 -67.49
C PRO A 945 0.91 79.09 -66.36
N VAL A 946 1.89 78.19 -66.34
CA VAL A 946 2.89 78.10 -65.27
C VAL A 946 3.77 79.36 -65.24
N ARG A 947 3.64 80.16 -64.17
CA ARG A 947 4.27 81.50 -64.05
C ARG A 947 5.80 81.49 -64.11
N ALA A 948 6.44 80.37 -63.78
CA ALA A 948 7.86 80.12 -63.96
C ALA A 948 8.08 78.63 -64.20
N THR A 949 8.43 78.26 -65.42
CA THR A 949 8.61 76.86 -65.84
C THR A 949 9.79 76.20 -65.15
N LYS A 950 9.66 74.92 -64.84
CA LYS A 950 10.62 74.11 -64.08
C LYS A 950 11.20 73.03 -65.00
N ALA A 951 12.48 73.11 -65.32
CA ALA A 951 13.18 72.03 -65.98
C ALA A 951 13.29 70.87 -64.98
N TRP A 952 12.47 69.83 -65.15
CA TRP A 952 12.49 68.66 -64.26
C TRP A 952 13.78 67.86 -64.48
N ILE A 953 14.35 67.33 -63.41
CA ILE A 953 15.66 66.67 -63.42
C ILE A 953 15.53 65.22 -62.91
N GLY A 954 14.59 64.98 -62.00
CA GLY A 954 14.28 63.67 -61.42
C GLY A 954 13.40 63.80 -60.18
N GLU A 955 13.15 62.68 -59.51
CA GLU A 955 12.47 62.69 -58.21
C GLU A 955 13.37 63.23 -57.09
N PRO A 956 12.79 63.57 -55.92
CA PRO A 956 13.53 63.94 -54.74
C PRO A 956 13.72 62.73 -53.80
N VAL A 957 14.93 62.55 -53.26
CA VAL A 957 15.25 61.61 -52.15
C VAL A 957 14.69 62.12 -50.78
N GLU A 958 13.82 63.12 -50.83
CA GLU A 958 13.17 63.75 -49.67
C GLU A 958 11.68 63.98 -49.98
N ILE A 959 10.84 64.02 -48.95
CA ILE A 959 9.42 64.38 -49.05
C ILE A 959 9.30 65.89 -49.32
N LYS A 960 9.50 66.28 -50.59
CA LYS A 960 9.43 67.66 -51.11
C LYS A 960 8.90 67.66 -52.56
N PRO A 961 8.55 68.81 -53.15
CA PRO A 961 8.14 68.87 -54.55
C PRO A 961 9.23 68.36 -55.52
N PRO A 962 8.86 67.81 -56.70
CA PRO A 962 9.78 67.16 -57.64
C PRO A 962 11.06 67.95 -57.96
N THR A 963 12.20 67.28 -58.12
CA THR A 963 13.50 67.96 -58.32
C THR A 963 13.59 68.61 -59.71
N GLY A 964 13.86 69.92 -59.76
CA GLY A 964 14.00 70.63 -61.03
C GLY A 964 14.46 72.09 -60.90
N ALA A 965 15.11 72.61 -61.94
CA ALA A 965 15.61 73.97 -62.00
C ALA A 965 14.53 74.95 -62.49
N VAL A 966 14.30 76.05 -61.75
CA VAL A 966 13.25 77.03 -62.09
C VAL A 966 13.76 78.04 -63.12
N MET A 967 13.35 77.86 -64.37
CA MET A 967 13.71 78.69 -65.52
C MET A 967 12.85 79.97 -65.55
N ARG A 968 13.30 80.99 -64.81
CA ARG A 968 12.70 82.33 -64.81
C ARG A 968 13.23 83.18 -65.97
N ARG A 969 12.43 84.15 -66.44
CA ARG A 969 12.85 85.19 -67.39
C ARG A 969 13.79 86.21 -66.74
N GLN A 970 14.98 85.79 -66.33
CA GLN A 970 15.99 86.60 -65.66
C GLN A 970 17.41 86.13 -66.03
N ALA A 971 18.40 87.01 -65.92
CA ALA A 971 19.81 86.63 -66.09
C ALA A 971 20.21 85.54 -65.07
N GLY A 972 21.02 84.57 -65.52
CA GLY A 972 21.49 83.46 -64.67
C GLY A 972 20.53 82.28 -64.52
N ALA A 973 19.37 82.27 -65.19
CA ALA A 973 18.47 81.12 -65.24
C ALA A 973 18.98 80.01 -66.19
N ASN A 974 20.15 79.46 -65.88
CA ASN A 974 20.84 78.40 -66.65
C ASN A 974 20.99 77.15 -65.79
N LEU A 975 20.89 75.97 -66.41
CA LEU A 975 21.17 74.67 -65.78
C LEU A 975 22.46 74.09 -66.36
N LEU A 976 23.40 73.70 -65.50
CA LEU A 976 24.58 72.93 -65.84
C LEU A 976 24.57 71.63 -65.04
N ILE A 977 24.54 70.49 -65.72
CA ILE A 977 24.69 69.16 -65.13
C ILE A 977 26.13 68.72 -65.32
N VAL A 978 26.77 68.22 -64.25
CA VAL A 978 28.16 67.74 -64.25
C VAL A 978 28.19 66.35 -63.65
N GLY A 979 28.65 65.36 -64.42
CA GLY A 979 28.72 63.96 -64.00
C GLY A 979 29.69 63.17 -64.89
N GLN A 980 29.98 61.93 -64.48
CA GLN A 980 30.83 61.00 -65.24
C GLN A 980 30.02 59.99 -66.08
N GLN A 981 28.70 59.96 -65.91
CA GLN A 981 27.79 59.06 -66.62
C GLN A 981 27.05 59.85 -67.72
N ASP A 982 27.39 59.57 -68.98
CA ASP A 982 26.71 60.16 -70.15
C ASP A 982 25.22 59.77 -70.19
N ASP A 983 24.88 58.52 -69.87
CA ASP A 983 23.49 58.01 -69.89
C ASP A 983 22.58 58.73 -68.87
N THR A 984 23.02 58.85 -67.62
CA THR A 984 22.30 59.58 -66.57
C THR A 984 22.12 61.05 -66.94
N SER A 985 23.16 61.67 -67.52
CA SER A 985 23.12 63.05 -68.02
C SER A 985 22.16 63.21 -69.20
N ARG A 986 22.09 62.23 -70.11
CA ARG A 986 21.13 62.16 -71.23
C ARG A 986 19.71 62.05 -70.71
N ALA A 987 19.46 61.18 -69.73
CA ALA A 987 18.15 60.99 -69.11
C ALA A 987 17.65 62.27 -68.41
N MET A 988 18.49 62.91 -67.58
CA MET A 988 18.15 64.17 -66.89
C MET A 988 17.83 65.31 -67.88
N LEU A 989 18.60 65.44 -68.98
CA LEU A 989 18.33 66.47 -69.99
C LEU A 989 17.11 66.16 -70.87
N ALA A 990 16.85 64.89 -71.17
CA ALA A 990 15.62 64.47 -71.85
C ALA A 990 14.38 64.69 -70.98
N SER A 991 14.48 64.43 -69.67
CA SER A 991 13.40 64.69 -68.72
C SER A 991 13.17 66.20 -68.51
N SER A 992 14.22 67.02 -68.55
CA SER A 992 14.13 68.49 -68.61
C SER A 992 13.45 68.98 -69.89
N LEU A 993 13.75 68.38 -71.06
CA LEU A 993 13.07 68.67 -72.33
C LEU A 993 11.57 68.38 -72.23
N VAL A 994 11.18 67.17 -71.79
CA VAL A 994 9.77 66.77 -71.65
C VAL A 994 9.05 67.63 -70.61
N GLY A 995 9.68 67.88 -69.46
CA GLY A 995 9.11 68.70 -68.39
C GLY A 995 8.85 70.14 -68.82
N LEU A 996 9.80 70.78 -69.53
CA LEU A 996 9.61 72.11 -70.10
C LEU A 996 8.54 72.10 -71.21
N ALA A 997 8.54 71.09 -72.07
CA ALA A 997 7.56 70.96 -73.14
C ALA A 997 6.11 70.87 -72.60
N GLY A 998 5.86 70.02 -71.61
CA GLY A 998 4.54 69.85 -71.00
C GLY A 998 3.99 71.12 -70.35
N GLN A 999 4.83 71.85 -69.60
CA GLN A 999 4.41 73.09 -68.93
C GLN A 999 4.08 74.26 -69.87
N HIS A 1000 4.36 74.14 -71.18
CA HIS A 1000 3.95 75.08 -72.23
C HIS A 1000 2.79 74.57 -73.11
N ALA A 1001 2.19 73.42 -72.80
CA ALA A 1001 1.24 72.73 -73.69
C ALA A 1001 -0.22 73.25 -73.63
N THR A 1002 -0.50 74.32 -72.88
CA THR A 1002 -1.85 74.86 -72.69
C THR A 1002 -2.38 75.61 -73.93
N ASP A 1003 -3.67 75.38 -74.23
CA ASP A 1003 -4.43 75.75 -75.45
C ASP A 1003 -3.76 75.44 -76.82
N PRO A 1004 -4.27 74.45 -77.59
CA PRO A 1004 -3.81 74.14 -78.96
C PRO A 1004 -3.68 75.34 -79.91
N ALA A 1005 -4.45 76.40 -79.73
CA ALA A 1005 -4.42 77.58 -80.60
C ALA A 1005 -3.20 78.50 -80.36
N GLU A 1006 -2.59 78.48 -79.17
CA GLU A 1006 -1.55 79.43 -78.76
C GLU A 1006 -0.13 78.83 -78.66
N ARG A 1007 0.01 77.50 -78.79
CA ARG A 1007 1.26 76.77 -78.46
C ARG A 1007 2.49 77.20 -79.25
N ARG A 1008 2.35 77.39 -80.57
CA ARG A 1008 3.49 77.38 -81.50
C ARG A 1008 4.38 78.63 -81.43
N ASP A 1009 3.81 79.74 -80.98
CA ASP A 1009 4.46 81.05 -80.93
C ASP A 1009 4.92 81.44 -79.51
N ARG A 1010 4.61 80.64 -78.49
CA ARG A 1010 4.95 80.92 -77.08
C ARG A 1010 6.28 80.33 -76.61
N VAL A 1011 6.73 79.24 -77.20
CA VAL A 1011 7.96 78.54 -76.81
C VAL A 1011 8.77 78.07 -78.03
N ARG A 1012 10.09 78.14 -77.93
CA ARG A 1012 11.08 77.55 -78.85
C ARG A 1012 12.06 76.72 -78.02
N ILE A 1013 12.26 75.45 -78.37
CA ILE A 1013 13.30 74.62 -77.74
C ILE A 1013 14.21 74.08 -78.83
N VAL A 1014 15.53 74.14 -78.61
CA VAL A 1014 16.52 73.48 -79.46
C VAL A 1014 17.37 72.55 -78.61
N PHE A 1015 17.37 71.27 -78.94
CA PHE A 1015 18.23 70.27 -78.32
C PHE A 1015 19.39 69.95 -79.27
N LEU A 1016 20.63 70.20 -78.84
CA LEU A 1016 21.83 69.77 -79.56
C LEU A 1016 22.46 68.59 -78.85
N ASP A 1017 22.65 67.50 -79.60
CA ASP A 1017 23.27 66.27 -79.11
C ASP A 1017 24.67 66.06 -79.71
N SER A 1018 25.60 65.63 -78.86
CA SER A 1018 26.97 65.25 -79.21
C SER A 1018 27.30 63.78 -78.91
N THR A 1019 26.28 62.98 -78.58
CA THR A 1019 26.35 61.53 -78.51
C THR A 1019 26.91 60.96 -79.83
N PRO A 1020 27.95 60.09 -79.78
CA PRO A 1020 28.52 59.48 -80.99
C PRO A 1020 27.50 58.60 -81.74
N PRO A 1021 27.55 58.50 -83.09
CA PRO A 1021 26.62 57.65 -83.86
C PRO A 1021 26.76 56.13 -83.61
N ASP A 1022 27.81 55.71 -82.90
CA ASP A 1022 28.09 54.35 -82.47
C ASP A 1022 27.64 54.04 -81.01
N ASP A 1023 27.08 55.03 -80.31
CA ASP A 1023 26.41 54.86 -79.01
C ASP A 1023 25.01 54.20 -79.21
N PRO A 1024 24.66 53.11 -78.51
CA PRO A 1024 23.36 52.45 -78.64
C PRO A 1024 22.13 53.33 -78.35
N GLN A 1025 22.29 54.48 -77.69
CA GLN A 1025 21.24 55.44 -77.38
C GLN A 1025 21.29 56.71 -78.24
N ALA A 1026 22.13 56.76 -79.29
CA ALA A 1026 22.37 57.96 -80.11
C ALA A 1026 21.10 58.61 -80.70
N ASP A 1027 20.02 57.84 -80.89
CA ASP A 1027 18.77 58.29 -81.50
C ASP A 1027 17.62 58.41 -80.48
N THR A 1028 17.89 58.27 -79.18
CA THR A 1028 16.86 58.35 -78.13
C THR A 1028 16.27 59.75 -78.00
N VAL A 1029 17.10 60.80 -77.96
CA VAL A 1029 16.59 62.18 -77.88
C VAL A 1029 16.00 62.65 -79.20
N GLU A 1030 16.52 62.19 -80.35
CA GLU A 1030 15.98 62.51 -81.67
C GLU A 1030 14.54 61.98 -81.84
N ARG A 1031 14.24 60.78 -81.30
CA ARG A 1031 12.86 60.25 -81.23
C ARG A 1031 11.96 61.09 -80.33
N ILE A 1032 12.39 61.40 -79.10
CA ILE A 1032 11.60 62.21 -78.14
C ILE A 1032 11.28 63.59 -78.75
N VAL A 1033 12.25 64.25 -79.41
CA VAL A 1033 11.98 65.52 -80.11
C VAL A 1033 11.03 65.35 -81.28
N THR A 1034 11.12 64.24 -82.03
CA THR A 1034 10.21 63.97 -83.16
C THR A 1034 8.76 63.81 -82.70
N GLU A 1035 8.52 63.03 -81.64
CA GLU A 1035 7.21 62.83 -81.03
C GLU A 1035 6.64 64.15 -80.45
N LEU A 1036 7.47 64.91 -79.74
CA LEU A 1036 7.08 66.22 -79.20
C LEU A 1036 6.89 67.31 -80.28
N SER A 1037 7.28 67.07 -81.53
CA SER A 1037 7.15 68.00 -82.67
C SER A 1037 6.15 67.55 -83.75
N GLU A 1038 5.27 66.59 -83.45
CA GLU A 1038 4.17 66.24 -84.35
C GLU A 1038 3.23 67.43 -84.71
N PRO A 1039 2.44 67.36 -85.80
CA PRO A 1039 1.80 68.54 -86.40
C PRO A 1039 0.70 69.25 -85.56
N GLY A 1040 1.11 70.04 -84.56
CA GLY A 1040 0.23 70.84 -83.71
C GLY A 1040 0.64 70.91 -82.23
N SER A 1041 1.76 70.30 -81.84
CA SER A 1041 2.28 70.34 -80.47
C SER A 1041 3.07 71.61 -80.16
N LEU A 1042 4.37 71.65 -80.49
CA LEU A 1042 5.34 72.64 -79.99
C LEU A 1042 6.40 72.97 -81.07
N ASN A 1043 7.18 74.05 -80.86
CA ASN A 1043 8.27 74.44 -81.75
C ASN A 1043 9.63 73.94 -81.21
N ILE A 1044 9.83 72.63 -81.26
CA ILE A 1044 11.04 71.95 -80.80
C ILE A 1044 11.86 71.49 -82.02
N ALA A 1045 13.18 71.72 -81.99
CA ALA A 1045 14.11 71.22 -83.00
C ALA A 1045 15.25 70.41 -82.37
N PHE A 1046 15.69 69.38 -83.10
CA PHE A 1046 16.86 68.58 -82.77
C PHE A 1046 18.02 68.92 -83.71
N GLY A 1047 19.25 68.80 -83.24
CA GLY A 1047 20.45 68.94 -84.06
C GLY A 1047 21.62 68.14 -83.50
N ARG A 1048 22.56 67.79 -84.37
CA ARG A 1048 23.85 67.21 -83.98
C ARG A 1048 24.92 68.31 -83.95
N VAL A 1049 26.16 67.96 -83.57
CA VAL A 1049 27.31 68.91 -83.48
C VAL A 1049 27.52 69.78 -84.73
N ARG A 1050 27.15 69.32 -85.94
CA ARG A 1050 27.30 70.10 -87.19
C ARG A 1050 26.34 71.29 -87.32
N GLN A 1051 25.22 71.28 -86.60
CA GLN A 1051 24.20 72.33 -86.66
C GLN A 1051 24.48 73.49 -85.68
N THR A 1052 25.42 73.30 -84.74
CA THR A 1052 25.70 74.20 -83.61
C THR A 1052 25.87 75.66 -84.01
N ALA A 1053 26.75 75.96 -84.97
CA ALA A 1053 27.02 77.35 -85.38
C ALA A 1053 25.77 78.07 -85.90
N GLY A 1054 24.90 77.37 -86.64
CA GLY A 1054 23.63 77.94 -87.15
C GLY A 1054 22.65 78.25 -86.02
N VAL A 1055 22.51 77.33 -85.05
CA VAL A 1055 21.64 77.51 -83.88
C VAL A 1055 22.14 78.63 -82.96
N VAL A 1056 23.46 78.75 -82.76
CA VAL A 1056 24.03 79.86 -81.97
C VAL A 1056 23.71 81.21 -82.63
N SER A 1057 23.85 81.32 -83.96
CA SER A 1057 23.46 82.55 -84.67
C SER A 1057 21.94 82.80 -84.70
N GLU A 1058 21.09 81.76 -84.65
CA GLU A 1058 19.64 81.88 -84.46
C GLU A 1058 19.33 82.57 -83.13
N PHE A 1059 19.94 82.10 -82.03
CA PHE A 1059 19.77 82.66 -80.69
C PHE A 1059 20.42 84.05 -80.53
N GLU A 1060 21.59 84.30 -81.15
CA GLU A 1060 22.25 85.62 -81.16
C GLU A 1060 21.38 86.68 -81.86
N ALA A 1061 20.76 86.33 -82.99
CA ALA A 1061 19.86 87.21 -83.72
C ALA A 1061 18.52 87.45 -82.97
N GLU A 1062 18.01 86.44 -82.27
CA GLU A 1062 16.85 86.58 -81.39
C GLU A 1062 17.15 87.50 -80.18
N MET A 1063 18.30 87.33 -79.53
CA MET A 1063 18.74 88.15 -78.40
C MET A 1063 18.84 89.63 -78.80
N ARG A 1064 19.55 89.93 -79.90
CA ARG A 1064 19.66 91.30 -80.44
C ARG A 1064 18.32 91.92 -80.84
N ARG A 1065 17.34 91.11 -81.26
CA ARG A 1065 15.99 91.61 -81.57
C ARG A 1065 15.26 92.08 -80.31
N ARG A 1066 15.43 91.37 -79.19
CA ARG A 1066 14.82 91.70 -77.90
C ARG A 1066 15.49 92.91 -77.23
N GLU A 1067 16.81 93.01 -77.35
CA GLU A 1067 17.57 94.21 -76.93
C GLU A 1067 17.13 95.50 -77.66
N ALA A 1068 16.46 95.37 -78.82
CA ALA A 1068 15.94 96.49 -79.61
C ALA A 1068 14.44 96.78 -79.40
N ASP A 1069 13.67 95.88 -78.77
CA ASP A 1069 12.23 96.06 -78.49
C ASP A 1069 11.81 95.39 -77.17
N ASP A 1070 11.74 96.22 -76.13
CA ASP A 1070 11.39 95.85 -74.75
C ASP A 1070 9.86 95.85 -74.50
N SER A 1071 9.04 96.07 -75.54
CA SER A 1071 7.60 96.33 -75.39
C SER A 1071 6.68 95.10 -75.55
N VAL A 1072 7.23 93.94 -75.91
CA VAL A 1072 6.45 92.75 -76.32
C VAL A 1072 6.63 91.59 -75.35
N VAL A 1073 5.56 90.82 -75.11
CA VAL A 1073 5.61 89.55 -74.36
C VAL A 1073 6.25 88.46 -75.24
N HIS A 1074 7.58 88.47 -75.30
CA HIS A 1074 8.37 87.57 -76.14
C HIS A 1074 8.18 86.07 -75.81
N ALA A 1075 8.41 85.19 -76.78
CA ALA A 1075 8.42 83.73 -76.61
C ALA A 1075 9.56 83.25 -75.70
N GLN A 1076 9.38 82.13 -74.98
CA GLN A 1076 10.45 81.54 -74.17
C GLN A 1076 11.34 80.66 -75.05
N TRP A 1077 12.65 80.92 -75.07
CA TRP A 1077 13.62 80.23 -75.92
C TRP A 1077 14.62 79.46 -75.06
N TYR A 1078 14.75 78.16 -75.29
CA TYR A 1078 15.61 77.26 -74.52
C TYR A 1078 16.60 76.54 -75.44
N LEU A 1079 17.88 76.56 -75.09
CA LEU A 1079 18.94 75.80 -75.75
C LEU A 1079 19.44 74.73 -74.77
N ILE A 1080 19.29 73.46 -75.14
CA ILE A 1080 19.74 72.30 -74.34
C ILE A 1080 20.91 71.64 -75.07
N LEU A 1081 22.01 71.37 -74.35
CA LEU A 1081 23.28 70.90 -74.93
C LEU A 1081 23.74 69.62 -74.21
N LEU A 1082 23.59 68.45 -74.83
CA LEU A 1082 24.08 67.18 -74.27
C LEU A 1082 25.55 66.97 -74.66
N GLY A 1083 26.43 66.93 -73.65
CA GLY A 1083 27.87 66.74 -73.84
C GLY A 1083 28.61 67.99 -74.30
N LEU A 1084 28.36 69.14 -73.66
CA LEU A 1084 28.97 70.45 -73.94
C LEU A 1084 30.48 70.39 -74.30
N GLN A 1085 31.25 69.54 -73.61
CA GLN A 1085 32.68 69.32 -73.83
C GLN A 1085 33.06 68.87 -75.26
N ARG A 1086 32.14 68.24 -76.00
CA ARG A 1086 32.35 67.75 -77.38
C ARG A 1086 32.12 68.83 -78.45
N PHE A 1087 31.39 69.90 -78.14
CA PHE A 1087 31.11 71.01 -79.05
C PHE A 1087 32.32 71.94 -79.20
N ARG A 1088 33.19 71.64 -80.18
CA ARG A 1088 34.42 72.42 -80.44
C ARG A 1088 34.13 73.89 -80.74
N ASP A 1089 33.05 74.17 -81.47
CA ASP A 1089 32.69 75.52 -81.93
C ASP A 1089 32.18 76.42 -80.79
N LEU A 1090 31.84 75.85 -79.63
CA LEU A 1090 31.46 76.58 -78.41
C LEU A 1090 32.65 76.86 -77.49
N ARG A 1091 33.83 76.34 -77.79
CA ARG A 1091 35.05 76.61 -77.01
C ARG A 1091 35.63 77.96 -77.42
N LYS A 1092 35.68 78.91 -76.49
CA LYS A 1092 36.65 80.02 -76.54
C LYS A 1092 38.06 79.45 -76.74
N LYS A 1093 38.93 80.21 -77.41
CA LYS A 1093 40.38 79.95 -77.39
C LYS A 1093 40.96 80.39 -76.06
N GLU A 1094 42.12 79.85 -75.69
CA GLU A 1094 42.82 80.24 -74.47
C GLU A 1094 43.30 81.71 -74.53
N ASP A 1095 43.41 82.29 -75.73
CA ASP A 1095 43.70 83.70 -75.99
C ASP A 1095 42.49 84.66 -75.78
N ASP A 1096 41.27 84.14 -75.56
CA ASP A 1096 40.02 84.92 -75.47
C ASP A 1096 39.58 85.24 -74.01
N PHE A 1097 40.50 85.18 -73.03
CA PHE A 1097 40.21 85.24 -71.59
C PHE A 1097 40.72 86.50 -70.88
#